data_AF-A0A6A6IQD4-F1
#
_entry.id   AF-A0A6A6IQD4-F1
#
_cell.length_a   1.000
_cell.length_b   1.000
_cell.length_c   1.000
_cell.angle_alpha   90.00
_cell.angle_beta   90.00
_cell.angle_gamma   90.00
#
_symmetry.space_group_name_H-M   'P 1'
#
loop_
_entity.id
_entity.type
_entity.pdbx_description
1 polymer ?
#
loop_
_entity_poly.entity_id
_entity_poly.type
_entity_poly.pdbx_seq_one_letter_code
_entity_poly.pdbx_strand_id
1 'polypeptide(L)'
;MALSRRPAARFFSAFYRWSCYTQRPVPCSEVLRYRQNGFGRRLDLQSSRGYLATRPYRQIEGAATHTNDEEIQVAAEDTLRRTHSRVDESEAGRLESSASQPEEELKQEQLQHEEESVNEDEISTAGFSLEGMHTNALRDGVRHVMRHVPSSVVVITAAAREDGQPIPLGSAISSFNTVTLDPPTVSFNIRYPSRTLDAIRAAHGLFRVHFLEGQKRGGRIAEVFTLANTTENFKIRRQEVRVHLPPRRDISNATDSMAPQIQDTAVVAAMECEMTQEMTVADHIILVARINSLEKNPELESTILYHDGKYKRNDGAVVFQHLGSHRVLPANEAKEVGIYWKYPLFHGEAERQDMKEQLKSYIKSNPHLLKMDLTDAAVELHSSLLIPRGAFGFNMALLVAECRADLGLEPGFQRDWEKDAPVVNEFYGRLTPGAIKSIVERVRKLARIDASCLDLDLIILLSALGVHPTCTGYLASEILEPLRDEGFVAPFEAKARPPAIRRVYTAATLEDTEQLEFRLREFLRTRTYNDIRRMTPEDLEKQVGGPGPKARRIAHIKRVRDRIITEVFPAVFAAPNIDIGPSEVYQEEARVVVARIIDFFGFNKLLLFRRNISLPTIEILRRVGVHPMVSGVDVEFLIGKLVYMHRFERDPDALLSAVQEMLNRHFTRSVSLSDLESRVKQLVQKAPLRVVKWGPADLLAAMGLRHGARAKTPVARDRPQRLRDGHILPMLIAKELKNFYGKGTDEENAAIADFLKTQYKYDVHMPQPIRDTSEPDEKSRSSDEEMEEAMQQSLNVHVMHSEKAMQQLEEARREGPPATSGRQNGTRWKRIRMNGSGKEADDNQWTDWGKETANKEANKPLVTQWTAYRIDGEKKNVAQSFRF
;
A
#
# COMPACT_ATOMS: atom_id res chain seq x y z
N MET A 1 -39.38 -54.81 12.65
CA MET A 1 -38.22 -54.18 13.35
C MET A 1 -37.43 -53.38 12.33
N ALA A 2 -36.79 -52.28 12.73
CA ALA A 2 -35.92 -51.52 11.83
C ALA A 2 -34.50 -52.10 11.83
N LEU A 3 -33.93 -52.34 10.64
CA LEU A 3 -32.48 -52.44 10.52
C LEU A 3 -31.89 -51.03 10.57
N SER A 4 -30.86 -50.83 11.39
CA SER A 4 -30.31 -49.52 11.69
C SER A 4 -29.71 -48.82 10.46
N ARG A 5 -29.90 -47.49 10.38
CA ARG A 5 -29.23 -46.63 9.39
C ARG A 5 -27.72 -46.81 9.53
N ARG A 6 -27.07 -47.35 8.50
CA ARG A 6 -25.60 -47.54 8.50
C ARG A 6 -24.91 -46.16 8.33
N PRO A 7 -23.84 -45.85 9.10
CA PRO A 7 -23.17 -44.55 9.00
C PRO A 7 -22.51 -44.27 7.64
N ALA A 8 -22.26 -42.99 7.36
CA ALA A 8 -21.71 -42.48 6.10
C ALA A 8 -20.20 -42.76 5.86
N ALA A 9 -19.69 -43.87 6.37
CA ALA A 9 -18.27 -44.28 6.31
C ALA A 9 -17.81 -44.77 4.92
N ARG A 10 -18.33 -44.18 3.83
CA ARG A 10 -18.07 -44.63 2.44
C ARG A 10 -17.74 -43.56 1.41
N PHE A 11 -17.61 -42.29 1.79
CA PHE A 11 -17.09 -41.28 0.86
C PHE A 11 -15.65 -41.61 0.40
N PHE A 12 -14.83 -42.21 1.27
CA PHE A 12 -13.48 -42.69 0.92
C PHE A 12 -13.43 -44.04 0.18
N SER A 13 -14.57 -44.74 0.00
CA SER A 13 -14.58 -46.05 -0.68
C SER A 13 -14.66 -45.97 -2.21
N ALA A 14 -14.69 -44.75 -2.78
CA ALA A 14 -14.79 -44.53 -4.22
C ALA A 14 -13.49 -44.83 -5.01
N PHE A 15 -12.33 -44.85 -4.34
CA PHE A 15 -11.02 -45.05 -4.99
C PHE A 15 -10.39 -46.44 -4.77
N TYR A 16 -11.00 -47.33 -3.98
CA TYR A 16 -10.36 -48.59 -3.57
C TYR A 16 -11.31 -49.80 -3.56
N ARG A 17 -11.34 -50.58 -4.67
CA ARG A 17 -11.51 -52.06 -4.72
C ARG A 17 -11.69 -52.61 -6.14
N TRP A 18 -10.67 -53.26 -6.69
CA TRP A 18 -10.73 -54.32 -7.73
C TRP A 18 -9.36 -55.06 -7.71
N SER A 19 -9.26 -56.39 -7.75
CA SER A 19 -10.22 -57.45 -7.41
C SER A 19 -9.46 -58.70 -6.93
N CYS A 20 -10.13 -59.62 -6.22
CA CYS A 20 -9.50 -60.86 -5.71
C CYS A 20 -9.59 -62.04 -6.71
N TYR A 21 -9.87 -61.78 -7.99
CA TYR A 21 -10.18 -62.81 -8.99
C TYR A 21 -9.37 -62.62 -10.28
N THR A 22 -8.07 -62.91 -10.20
CA THR A 22 -7.17 -63.07 -11.36
C THR A 22 -6.66 -64.51 -11.46
N GLN A 23 -7.50 -65.50 -11.13
CA GLN A 23 -7.22 -66.92 -11.38
C GLN A 23 -8.40 -67.66 -12.04
N ARG A 24 -8.15 -68.03 -13.31
CA ARG A 24 -8.84 -69.04 -14.15
C ARG A 24 -10.23 -68.68 -14.74
N PRO A 25 -10.63 -69.33 -15.86
CA PRO A 25 -11.68 -68.84 -16.77
C PRO A 25 -12.95 -69.73 -16.78
N VAL A 26 -13.81 -69.52 -17.79
CA VAL A 26 -15.09 -70.17 -18.15
C VAL A 26 -16.34 -69.43 -17.61
N PRO A 27 -17.34 -69.12 -18.47
CA PRO A 27 -18.54 -68.34 -18.11
C PRO A 27 -19.75 -69.24 -17.77
N CYS A 28 -20.96 -68.63 -17.75
CA CYS A 28 -22.28 -69.22 -17.44
C CYS A 28 -22.53 -69.46 -15.93
N SER A 29 -23.76 -69.34 -15.40
CA SER A 29 -25.04 -68.85 -15.94
C SER A 29 -26.08 -68.75 -14.80
N GLU A 30 -27.15 -67.95 -15.00
CA GLU A 30 -28.54 -68.18 -14.52
C GLU A 30 -28.85 -68.44 -13.01
N VAL A 31 -30.07 -68.30 -12.47
CA VAL A 31 -31.27 -67.44 -12.74
C VAL A 31 -32.21 -67.56 -11.51
N LEU A 32 -33.40 -66.92 -11.51
CA LEU A 32 -34.52 -67.07 -10.53
C LEU A 32 -34.34 -66.44 -9.11
N ARG A 33 -35.41 -66.13 -8.34
CA ARG A 33 -36.72 -65.45 -8.59
C ARG A 33 -37.49 -65.29 -7.25
N TYR A 34 -38.66 -64.63 -7.31
CA TYR A 34 -39.73 -64.45 -6.29
C TYR A 34 -39.43 -63.46 -5.13
N ARG A 35 -40.33 -62.53 -4.68
CA ARG A 35 -41.80 -62.50 -4.40
C ARG A 35 -42.17 -63.18 -3.05
N GLN A 36 -43.13 -62.70 -2.23
CA GLN A 36 -43.96 -61.47 -2.25
C GLN A 36 -44.58 -61.21 -0.85
N ASN A 37 -45.44 -60.19 -0.73
CA ASN A 37 -46.43 -59.88 0.34
C ASN A 37 -45.90 -59.12 1.58
N GLY A 38 -46.63 -58.15 2.15
CA GLY A 38 -47.83 -57.47 1.61
C GLY A 38 -48.54 -56.54 2.61
N PHE A 39 -49.09 -55.42 2.11
CA PHE A 39 -50.07 -54.48 2.73
C PHE A 39 -49.76 -53.84 4.11
N GLY A 40 -49.93 -52.52 4.35
CA GLY A 40 -50.07 -51.36 3.44
C GLY A 40 -51.14 -50.33 3.86
N ARG A 41 -50.78 -49.03 3.91
CA ARG A 41 -51.67 -47.86 3.63
C ARG A 41 -50.86 -46.57 3.39
N ARG A 42 -51.54 -45.54 2.85
CA ARG A 42 -50.96 -44.31 2.25
C ARG A 42 -50.68 -43.19 3.26
N LEU A 43 -49.76 -42.29 2.89
CA LEU A 43 -50.05 -40.87 2.63
C LEU A 43 -49.04 -40.32 1.59
N ASP A 44 -49.31 -39.17 0.98
CA ASP A 44 -48.76 -38.80 -0.34
C ASP A 44 -48.27 -37.34 -0.42
N LEU A 45 -47.49 -37.04 -1.48
CA LEU A 45 -47.07 -35.70 -1.95
C LEU A 45 -46.21 -34.80 -1.01
N GLN A 46 -44.96 -34.57 -1.40
CA GLN A 46 -44.62 -33.38 -2.23
C GLN A 46 -43.27 -33.55 -2.96
N SER A 47 -43.02 -32.69 -3.96
CA SER A 47 -42.03 -32.93 -5.03
C SER A 47 -40.71 -32.15 -4.84
N SER A 48 -39.60 -32.77 -5.25
CA SER A 48 -38.30 -32.12 -5.42
C SER A 48 -38.02 -31.83 -6.90
N ARG A 49 -37.70 -30.58 -7.25
CA ARG A 49 -37.23 -30.22 -8.62
C ARG A 49 -35.78 -30.67 -8.83
N GLY A 50 -35.52 -31.30 -9.98
CA GLY A 50 -34.21 -31.87 -10.31
C GLY A 50 -33.21 -30.86 -10.86
N TYR A 51 -31.92 -31.19 -10.73
CA TYR A 51 -30.81 -30.50 -11.39
C TYR A 51 -30.61 -31.05 -12.82
N LEU A 52 -30.37 -30.17 -13.80
CA LEU A 52 -30.01 -30.58 -15.15
C LEU A 52 -28.48 -30.56 -15.32
N ALA A 53 -27.91 -31.68 -15.77
CA ALA A 53 -26.50 -31.77 -16.13
C ALA A 53 -26.30 -31.34 -17.60
N THR A 54 -25.30 -30.51 -17.85
CA THR A 54 -24.92 -30.07 -19.20
C THR A 54 -24.16 -31.15 -19.96
N ARG A 55 -24.32 -31.16 -21.30
CA ARG A 55 -23.71 -32.16 -22.19
C ARG A 55 -22.19 -31.93 -22.35
N PRO A 56 -21.38 -32.99 -22.56
CA PRO A 56 -20.00 -32.84 -22.99
C PRO A 56 -19.95 -32.35 -24.45
N TYR A 57 -19.02 -31.45 -24.76
CA TYR A 57 -18.69 -31.08 -26.13
C TYR A 57 -17.55 -31.96 -26.64
N ARG A 58 -17.60 -32.35 -27.91
CA ARG A 58 -16.66 -33.30 -28.52
C ARG A 58 -15.52 -32.52 -29.19
N GLN A 59 -14.27 -32.81 -28.86
CA GLN A 59 -13.16 -32.32 -29.68
C GLN A 59 -13.19 -33.00 -31.05
N ILE A 60 -12.85 -32.23 -32.09
CA ILE A 60 -12.54 -32.73 -33.42
C ILE A 60 -11.03 -32.56 -33.58
N GLU A 61 -10.33 -33.67 -33.79
CA GLU A 61 -8.92 -33.65 -34.16
C GLU A 61 -8.81 -33.46 -35.67
N GLY A 62 -7.94 -32.54 -36.10
CA GLY A 62 -7.55 -32.35 -37.50
C GLY A 62 -6.05 -32.52 -37.63
N ALA A 63 -5.61 -33.43 -38.48
CA ALA A 63 -4.20 -33.81 -38.62
C ALA A 63 -3.75 -33.83 -40.08
N ALA A 64 -2.50 -33.42 -40.31
CA ALA A 64 -1.77 -33.48 -41.58
C ALA A 64 -0.26 -33.41 -41.27
N THR A 65 0.64 -34.13 -41.95
CA THR A 65 0.49 -35.17 -43.00
C THR A 65 1.76 -36.04 -43.03
N HIS A 66 1.76 -37.07 -43.90
CA HIS A 66 2.90 -37.89 -44.39
C HIS A 66 3.26 -39.16 -43.61
N THR A 67 3.40 -40.34 -44.25
CA THR A 67 2.70 -40.97 -45.41
C THR A 67 3.12 -42.47 -45.49
N ASN A 68 2.57 -43.22 -46.45
CA ASN A 68 2.94 -44.60 -46.87
C ASN A 68 2.44 -45.75 -45.96
N ASP A 69 1.84 -46.85 -46.45
CA ASP A 69 1.36 -47.22 -47.80
C ASP A 69 0.23 -48.29 -47.73
N GLU A 70 -0.62 -48.35 -48.78
CA GLU A 70 -1.39 -49.53 -49.30
C GLU A 70 -2.47 -50.22 -48.38
N GLU A 71 -3.58 -50.82 -48.87
CA GLU A 71 -4.09 -51.14 -50.22
C GLU A 71 -5.66 -51.35 -50.27
N ILE A 72 -6.26 -51.27 -51.48
CA ILE A 72 -7.46 -52.03 -52.00
C ILE A 72 -8.95 -51.75 -51.55
N GLN A 73 -9.69 -51.05 -52.44
CA GLN A 73 -10.96 -51.40 -53.17
C GLN A 73 -12.42 -51.50 -52.59
N VAL A 74 -13.31 -50.69 -53.24
CA VAL A 74 -14.58 -51.05 -53.97
C VAL A 74 -15.98 -51.10 -53.29
N ALA A 75 -16.95 -50.50 -54.03
CA ALA A 75 -18.45 -50.56 -53.98
C ALA A 75 -19.16 -49.91 -52.74
N ALA A 76 -20.27 -49.14 -52.82
CA ALA A 76 -21.41 -49.01 -53.76
C ALA A 76 -22.48 -50.14 -53.61
N GLU A 77 -23.81 -49.92 -53.62
CA GLU A 77 -24.66 -48.72 -53.66
C GLU A 77 -26.09 -49.05 -53.14
N ASP A 78 -26.93 -48.03 -52.86
CA ASP A 78 -28.42 -48.04 -52.71
C ASP A 78 -29.09 -49.06 -51.74
N THR A 79 -30.13 -48.73 -50.96
CA THR A 79 -31.52 -48.65 -51.46
C THR A 79 -32.44 -47.93 -50.47
N LEU A 80 -33.18 -46.92 -50.93
CA LEU A 80 -34.29 -46.26 -50.20
C LEU A 80 -35.64 -46.98 -50.34
N ARG A 81 -36.56 -46.78 -49.37
CA ARG A 81 -38.03 -46.49 -49.50
C ARG A 81 -38.90 -47.12 -48.40
N ARG A 82 -39.69 -46.30 -47.70
CA ARG A 82 -41.16 -46.20 -47.92
C ARG A 82 -41.81 -45.04 -47.15
N THR A 83 -42.94 -44.57 -47.69
CA THR A 83 -43.57 -43.26 -47.51
C THR A 83 -44.96 -43.33 -46.84
N HIS A 84 -45.35 -42.25 -46.12
CA HIS A 84 -46.74 -41.71 -46.00
C HIS A 84 -47.83 -42.59 -45.29
N SER A 85 -48.94 -42.07 -44.69
CA SER A 85 -49.40 -40.70 -44.35
C SER A 85 -50.76 -40.69 -43.58
N ARG A 86 -51.12 -39.55 -42.91
CA ARG A 86 -52.49 -39.00 -42.65
C ARG A 86 -53.47 -39.74 -41.67
N VAL A 87 -54.39 -39.06 -40.93
CA VAL A 87 -54.38 -37.72 -40.26
C VAL A 87 -54.72 -37.80 -38.73
N ASP A 88 -55.78 -37.34 -38.00
CA ASP A 88 -57.07 -36.60 -38.20
C ASP A 88 -57.66 -35.96 -36.89
N GLU A 89 -58.29 -34.78 -37.03
CA GLU A 89 -59.43 -34.07 -36.37
C GLU A 89 -59.84 -34.04 -34.85
N SER A 90 -60.47 -32.89 -34.50
CA SER A 90 -61.57 -32.63 -33.51
C SER A 90 -61.28 -32.64 -31.98
N GLU A 91 -62.10 -32.10 -31.05
CA GLU A 91 -63.03 -30.93 -30.96
C GLU A 91 -63.21 -30.64 -29.43
N ALA A 92 -62.89 -29.46 -28.88
CA ALA A 92 -63.71 -28.24 -28.67
C ALA A 92 -64.61 -28.18 -27.40
N GLY A 93 -64.59 -27.03 -26.71
CA GLY A 93 -65.41 -26.70 -25.52
C GLY A 93 -65.03 -25.35 -24.89
N ARG A 94 -66.01 -24.44 -24.68
CA ARG A 94 -65.84 -23.05 -24.18
C ARG A 94 -66.03 -22.97 -22.64
N LEU A 95 -65.61 -21.93 -21.89
CA LEU A 95 -66.00 -20.50 -21.93
C LEU A 95 -65.01 -19.55 -21.21
N GLU A 96 -64.78 -18.37 -21.82
CA GLU A 96 -64.84 -16.97 -21.29
C GLU A 96 -64.45 -16.62 -19.82
N SER A 97 -63.85 -15.46 -19.49
CA SER A 97 -63.49 -14.24 -20.27
C SER A 97 -62.48 -13.29 -19.56
N SER A 98 -61.95 -12.30 -20.31
CA SER A 98 -61.28 -11.04 -19.87
C SER A 98 -59.86 -11.14 -19.24
N ALA A 99 -58.88 -10.26 -19.52
CA ALA A 99 -58.78 -9.21 -20.55
C ALA A 99 -57.31 -8.84 -20.90
N SER A 100 -57.06 -8.44 -22.16
CA SER A 100 -56.09 -7.43 -22.71
C SER A 100 -54.68 -7.21 -22.08
N GLN A 101 -53.57 -6.99 -22.81
CA GLN A 101 -53.12 -7.06 -24.23
C GLN A 101 -51.66 -6.47 -24.28
N PRO A 102 -50.90 -6.45 -25.41
CA PRO A 102 -50.42 -7.54 -26.27
C PRO A 102 -48.86 -7.60 -26.42
N GLU A 103 -48.36 -8.58 -27.18
CA GLU A 103 -47.02 -8.58 -27.83
C GLU A 103 -47.18 -8.30 -29.35
N GLU A 104 -46.12 -7.90 -30.06
CA GLU A 104 -45.91 -8.00 -31.54
C GLU A 104 -44.52 -7.38 -31.90
N GLU A 105 -43.76 -7.76 -32.94
CA GLU A 105 -43.72 -9.02 -33.73
C GLU A 105 -42.32 -9.22 -34.40
N LEU A 106 -42.19 -10.09 -35.42
CA LEU A 106 -40.92 -10.55 -36.00
C LEU A 106 -40.73 -10.24 -37.51
N LYS A 107 -39.46 -9.99 -37.89
CA LYS A 107 -38.81 -10.29 -39.20
C LYS A 107 -39.26 -9.59 -40.50
N GLN A 108 -38.30 -8.87 -41.11
CA GLN A 108 -37.75 -9.08 -42.46
C GLN A 108 -36.40 -8.29 -42.53
N GLU A 109 -35.38 -8.57 -43.35
CA GLU A 109 -35.18 -9.56 -44.43
C GLU A 109 -33.67 -9.96 -44.52
N GLN A 110 -33.24 -10.73 -45.54
CA GLN A 110 -31.84 -11.20 -45.72
C GLN A 110 -31.28 -10.89 -47.12
N LEU A 111 -29.94 -10.75 -47.23
CA LEU A 111 -29.01 -11.06 -48.35
C LEU A 111 -27.62 -10.53 -47.90
N GLN A 112 -26.61 -11.35 -47.55
CA GLN A 112 -25.74 -12.24 -48.34
C GLN A 112 -24.61 -11.53 -49.12
N HIS A 113 -23.45 -12.20 -49.18
CA HIS A 113 -22.16 -11.69 -49.66
C HIS A 113 -21.99 -11.83 -51.19
N GLU A 114 -21.14 -10.97 -51.75
CA GLU A 114 -20.17 -11.37 -52.79
C GLU A 114 -18.75 -11.09 -52.25
N GLU A 115 -17.75 -11.83 -52.76
CA GLU A 115 -16.34 -11.69 -52.40
C GLU A 115 -15.56 -11.09 -53.56
N GLU A 116 -14.69 -10.12 -53.29
CA GLU A 116 -13.55 -9.81 -54.16
C GLU A 116 -12.26 -9.80 -53.33
N SER A 117 -11.16 -10.23 -53.94
CA SER A 117 -9.87 -10.44 -53.28
C SER A 117 -8.84 -9.42 -53.79
N VAL A 118 -7.80 -9.15 -52.98
CA VAL A 118 -6.38 -9.04 -53.41
C VAL A 118 -5.47 -8.56 -52.26
N ASN A 119 -4.35 -9.28 -52.12
CA ASN A 119 -3.08 -8.96 -51.45
C ASN A 119 -3.05 -8.40 -50.02
N GLU A 120 -2.47 -9.24 -49.15
CA GLU A 120 -1.58 -8.81 -48.06
C GLU A 120 -0.39 -8.02 -48.64
N ASP A 121 0.05 -6.94 -47.97
CA ASP A 121 1.38 -6.93 -47.34
C ASP A 121 1.57 -5.78 -46.34
N GLU A 122 2.48 -6.01 -45.37
CA GLU A 122 3.06 -5.06 -44.38
C GLU A 122 2.19 -3.96 -43.72
N ILE A 123 1.85 -4.16 -42.44
CA ILE A 123 2.50 -3.47 -41.29
C ILE A 123 2.02 -4.08 -39.95
N SER A 124 2.96 -4.42 -39.07
CA SER A 124 2.68 -5.17 -37.84
C SER A 124 2.10 -4.32 -36.72
N THR A 125 0.90 -4.70 -36.24
CA THR A 125 0.32 -4.21 -34.97
C THR A 125 -0.08 -5.41 -34.11
N ALA A 126 0.34 -5.45 -32.84
CA ALA A 126 0.08 -6.58 -31.96
C ALA A 126 -1.40 -6.64 -31.53
N GLY A 127 -2.16 -7.56 -32.13
CA GLY A 127 -3.59 -7.72 -31.88
C GLY A 127 -3.91 -8.24 -30.48
N PHE A 128 -4.82 -7.57 -29.77
CA PHE A 128 -5.49 -8.10 -28.59
C PHE A 128 -6.59 -9.09 -29.01
N SER A 129 -6.46 -10.37 -28.69
CA SER A 129 -7.51 -11.36 -28.96
C SER A 129 -8.54 -11.45 -27.82
N LEU A 130 -9.83 -11.53 -28.19
CA LEU A 130 -10.94 -11.76 -27.25
C LEU A 130 -10.80 -13.08 -26.48
N GLU A 131 -10.24 -14.11 -27.12
CA GLU A 131 -9.91 -15.40 -26.50
C GLU A 131 -8.92 -15.25 -25.34
N GLY A 132 -7.96 -14.32 -25.48
CA GLY A 132 -7.05 -13.94 -24.40
C GLY A 132 -7.77 -13.35 -23.19
N MET A 133 -8.88 -12.63 -23.38
CA MET A 133 -9.67 -12.09 -22.26
C MET A 133 -10.53 -13.18 -21.60
N HIS A 134 -11.21 -14.03 -22.39
CA HIS A 134 -11.99 -15.16 -21.87
C HIS A 134 -11.15 -16.17 -21.08
N THR A 135 -9.96 -16.52 -21.57
CA THR A 135 -9.04 -17.43 -20.86
C THR A 135 -8.49 -16.84 -19.56
N ASN A 136 -8.16 -15.54 -19.52
CA ASN A 136 -7.78 -14.85 -18.27
C ASN A 136 -8.94 -14.83 -17.26
N ALA A 137 -10.16 -14.50 -17.69
CA ALA A 137 -11.34 -14.48 -16.84
C ALA A 137 -11.65 -15.87 -16.26
N LEU A 138 -11.59 -16.93 -17.10
CA LEU A 138 -11.78 -18.32 -16.66
C LEU A 138 -10.69 -18.75 -15.67
N ARG A 139 -9.41 -18.47 -15.93
CA ARG A 139 -8.29 -18.75 -15.02
C ARG A 139 -8.51 -18.12 -13.64
N ASP A 140 -8.97 -16.88 -13.61
CA ASP A 140 -9.11 -16.13 -12.36
C ASP A 140 -10.41 -16.52 -11.62
N GLY A 141 -11.45 -16.92 -12.34
CA GLY A 141 -12.63 -17.60 -11.80
C GLY A 141 -12.31 -18.96 -11.18
N VAL A 142 -11.56 -19.83 -11.89
CA VAL A 142 -11.07 -21.10 -11.35
C VAL A 142 -10.21 -20.87 -10.10
N ARG A 143 -9.30 -19.89 -10.10
CA ARG A 143 -8.53 -19.54 -8.91
C ARG A 143 -9.40 -19.02 -7.76
N HIS A 144 -10.51 -18.34 -8.05
CA HIS A 144 -11.46 -17.91 -7.03
C HIS A 144 -12.24 -19.09 -6.42
N VAL A 145 -12.73 -20.04 -7.24
CA VAL A 145 -13.38 -21.26 -6.75
C VAL A 145 -12.41 -22.10 -5.92
N MET A 146 -11.21 -22.38 -6.43
CA MET A 146 -10.23 -23.22 -5.74
C MET A 146 -9.70 -22.62 -4.43
N ARG A 147 -9.82 -21.30 -4.19
CA ARG A 147 -9.52 -20.70 -2.87
C ARG A 147 -10.49 -21.13 -1.77
N HIS A 148 -11.71 -21.52 -2.13
CA HIS A 148 -12.74 -21.98 -1.18
C HIS A 148 -12.68 -23.51 -0.96
N VAL A 149 -11.81 -24.23 -1.67
CA VAL A 149 -11.57 -25.65 -1.46
C VAL A 149 -10.50 -25.81 -0.37
N PRO A 150 -10.82 -26.40 0.81
CA PRO A 150 -9.82 -26.65 1.84
C PRO A 150 -8.67 -27.51 1.30
N SER A 151 -7.45 -27.00 1.44
CA SER A 151 -6.23 -27.65 0.97
C SER A 151 -5.40 -28.14 2.16
N SER A 152 -4.66 -29.23 1.95
CA SER A 152 -3.59 -29.65 2.86
C SER A 152 -2.45 -28.62 2.88
N VAL A 153 -1.55 -28.71 3.85
CA VAL A 153 -0.29 -27.96 3.85
C VAL A 153 0.83 -28.86 4.37
N VAL A 154 1.90 -28.96 3.59
CA VAL A 154 3.16 -29.61 3.99
C VAL A 154 4.34 -28.72 3.65
N VAL A 155 5.48 -28.95 4.31
CA VAL A 155 6.77 -28.37 3.90
C VAL A 155 7.67 -29.48 3.38
N ILE A 156 8.01 -29.39 2.10
CA ILE A 156 8.91 -30.32 1.41
C ILE A 156 10.32 -29.74 1.37
N THR A 157 11.30 -30.57 1.72
CA THR A 157 12.71 -30.22 1.86
C THR A 157 13.58 -31.23 1.13
N ALA A 158 14.61 -30.77 0.43
CA ALA A 158 15.51 -31.62 -0.36
C ALA A 158 16.97 -31.28 -0.07
N ALA A 159 17.86 -32.27 -0.19
CA ALA A 159 19.28 -32.07 0.04
C ALA A 159 19.88 -31.13 -1.02
N ALA A 160 20.50 -30.04 -0.56
CA ALA A 160 21.21 -29.09 -1.41
C ALA A 160 22.38 -28.46 -0.65
N ARG A 161 23.39 -28.01 -1.40
CA ARG A 161 24.58 -27.32 -0.88
C ARG A 161 24.81 -26.01 -1.62
N GLU A 162 25.34 -25.03 -0.90
CA GLU A 162 25.80 -23.73 -1.39
C GLU A 162 27.18 -23.51 -0.71
N ASP A 163 28.23 -23.21 -1.47
CA ASP A 163 29.63 -23.15 -1.02
C ASP A 163 30.09 -24.40 -0.23
N GLY A 164 29.63 -25.58 -0.67
CA GLY A 164 29.90 -26.88 -0.02
C GLY A 164 29.11 -27.15 1.26
N GLN A 165 28.47 -26.14 1.84
CA GLN A 165 27.70 -26.23 3.09
C GLN A 165 26.23 -26.60 2.82
N PRO A 166 25.58 -27.42 3.68
CA PRO A 166 24.16 -27.76 3.51
C PRO A 166 23.26 -26.54 3.76
N ILE A 167 22.23 -26.36 2.94
CA ILE A 167 21.29 -25.22 3.01
C ILE A 167 19.85 -25.68 3.36
N PRO A 168 19.04 -24.85 4.05
CA PRO A 168 17.65 -25.14 4.40
C PRO A 168 16.72 -24.94 3.19
N LEU A 169 16.95 -25.73 2.13
CA LEU A 169 16.23 -25.65 0.87
C LEU A 169 14.94 -26.48 0.92
N GLY A 170 13.86 -25.89 0.39
CA GLY A 170 12.52 -26.46 0.47
C GLY A 170 11.43 -25.46 0.06
N SER A 171 10.19 -25.94 0.05
CA SER A 171 8.97 -25.19 -0.27
C SER A 171 7.81 -25.65 0.61
N ALA A 172 6.97 -24.73 1.05
CA ALA A 172 5.60 -25.05 1.45
C ALA A 172 4.78 -25.42 0.20
N ILE A 173 3.92 -26.42 0.30
CA ILE A 173 3.09 -26.94 -0.80
C ILE A 173 1.70 -27.29 -0.28
N SER A 174 0.65 -26.87 -1.01
CA SER A 174 -0.76 -27.12 -0.67
C SER A 174 -1.50 -28.07 -1.63
N SER A 175 -0.78 -28.62 -2.61
CA SER A 175 -1.28 -29.58 -3.62
C SER A 175 -1.02 -31.04 -3.21
N PHE A 176 -0.66 -31.30 -1.95
CA PHE A 176 -0.19 -32.60 -1.49
C PHE A 176 -1.35 -33.56 -1.18
N ASN A 177 -1.32 -34.76 -1.77
CA ASN A 177 -2.37 -35.76 -1.68
C ASN A 177 -1.81 -37.21 -1.62
N THR A 178 -2.61 -38.15 -1.12
CA THR A 178 -2.32 -39.59 -1.16
C THR A 178 -2.84 -40.23 -2.44
N VAL A 179 -2.07 -41.10 -3.08
CA VAL A 179 -2.40 -41.76 -4.36
C VAL A 179 -2.79 -43.22 -4.17
N THR A 180 -1.96 -44.01 -3.48
CA THR A 180 -2.24 -45.40 -3.09
C THR A 180 -1.55 -45.70 -1.75
N LEU A 181 -2.02 -46.73 -1.04
CA LEU A 181 -1.42 -47.22 0.20
C LEU A 181 -0.52 -48.45 0.00
N ASP A 182 -0.57 -49.06 -1.18
CA ASP A 182 0.25 -50.22 -1.54
C ASP A 182 0.76 -50.07 -3.00
N PRO A 183 2.08 -49.88 -3.22
CA PRO A 183 3.02 -49.36 -2.24
C PRO A 183 2.60 -47.95 -1.78
N PRO A 184 2.89 -47.52 -0.54
CA PRO A 184 2.44 -46.23 -0.02
C PRO A 184 3.02 -45.07 -0.86
N THR A 185 2.13 -44.30 -1.51
CA THR A 185 2.48 -43.35 -2.57
C THR A 185 1.69 -42.05 -2.43
N VAL A 186 2.36 -40.91 -2.61
CA VAL A 186 1.81 -39.57 -2.54
C VAL A 186 2.10 -38.79 -3.83
N SER A 187 1.36 -37.71 -4.07
CA SER A 187 1.63 -36.78 -5.16
C SER A 187 1.48 -35.33 -4.74
N PHE A 188 2.15 -34.45 -5.47
CA PHE A 188 2.00 -33.00 -5.34
C PHE A 188 2.43 -32.29 -6.64
N ASN A 189 1.95 -31.06 -6.81
CA ASN A 189 2.26 -30.23 -7.96
C ASN A 189 3.27 -29.15 -7.55
N ILE A 190 4.38 -29.03 -8.27
CA ILE A 190 5.37 -27.95 -8.09
C ILE A 190 5.47 -27.10 -9.35
N ARG A 191 5.60 -25.78 -9.20
CA ARG A 191 5.73 -24.86 -10.34
C ARG A 191 7.12 -24.94 -10.96
N TYR A 192 7.22 -24.85 -12.29
CA TYR A 192 8.49 -24.78 -13.00
C TYR A 192 8.83 -23.33 -13.40
N PRO A 193 10.11 -22.89 -13.33
CA PRO A 193 11.27 -23.58 -12.75
C PRO A 193 11.28 -23.53 -11.20
N SER A 194 11.97 -24.48 -10.56
CA SER A 194 12.05 -24.54 -9.09
C SER A 194 13.33 -25.19 -8.58
N ARG A 195 14.16 -24.41 -7.86
CA ARG A 195 15.33 -24.91 -7.12
C ARG A 195 15.01 -26.09 -6.18
N THR A 196 13.77 -26.24 -5.73
CA THR A 196 13.35 -27.40 -4.92
C THR A 196 13.24 -28.67 -5.77
N LEU A 197 12.65 -28.58 -6.97
CA LEU A 197 12.59 -29.72 -7.90
C LEU A 197 13.99 -30.13 -8.38
N ASP A 198 14.82 -29.14 -8.72
CA ASP A 198 16.18 -29.39 -9.20
C ASP A 198 17.04 -30.07 -8.11
N ALA A 199 16.83 -29.71 -6.84
CA ALA A 199 17.45 -30.39 -5.70
C ALA A 199 16.90 -31.81 -5.47
N ILE A 200 15.59 -32.06 -5.64
CA ILE A 200 15.00 -33.41 -5.57
C ILE A 200 15.66 -34.31 -6.64
N ARG A 201 15.75 -33.83 -7.89
CA ARG A 201 16.40 -34.54 -8.99
C ARG A 201 17.88 -34.81 -8.69
N ALA A 202 18.62 -33.81 -8.19
CA ALA A 202 20.02 -33.96 -7.80
C ALA A 202 20.23 -34.91 -6.60
N ALA A 203 19.24 -35.05 -5.72
CA ALA A 203 19.23 -36.00 -4.61
C ALA A 203 18.72 -37.41 -5.02
N HIS A 204 18.81 -37.77 -6.30
CA HIS A 204 18.31 -39.04 -6.86
C HIS A 204 16.81 -39.29 -6.59
N GLY A 205 16.01 -38.22 -6.58
CA GLY A 205 14.58 -38.27 -6.27
C GLY A 205 14.24 -38.26 -4.78
N LEU A 206 15.23 -38.26 -3.87
CA LEU A 206 14.98 -38.34 -2.42
C LEU A 206 14.66 -36.96 -1.81
N PHE A 207 13.62 -36.92 -0.96
CA PHE A 207 13.22 -35.73 -0.22
C PHE A 207 12.42 -36.07 1.04
N ARG A 208 12.24 -35.08 1.92
CA ARG A 208 11.47 -35.22 3.16
C ARG A 208 10.25 -34.30 3.16
N VAL A 209 9.11 -34.83 3.59
CA VAL A 209 7.84 -34.10 3.78
C VAL A 209 7.65 -33.84 5.28
N HIS A 210 7.26 -32.64 5.67
CA HIS A 210 6.92 -32.28 7.05
C HIS A 210 5.46 -31.84 7.15
N PHE A 211 4.70 -32.46 8.06
CA PHE A 211 3.32 -32.12 8.39
C PHE A 211 3.29 -31.22 9.62
N LEU A 212 2.52 -30.13 9.54
CA LEU A 212 2.53 -29.05 10.53
C LEU A 212 1.23 -29.04 11.34
N GLU A 213 1.35 -28.77 12.64
CA GLU A 213 0.22 -28.63 13.57
C GLU A 213 -0.76 -27.53 13.14
N GLY A 214 -2.04 -27.70 13.47
CA GLY A 214 -3.09 -26.67 13.34
C GLY A 214 -2.97 -25.56 14.39
N GLN A 215 -1.82 -24.90 14.53
CA GLN A 215 -1.59 -23.78 15.46
C GLN A 215 -0.72 -22.66 14.86
N LYS A 216 -0.52 -21.58 15.62
CA LYS A 216 0.24 -20.37 15.22
C LYS A 216 1.68 -20.67 14.82
N ARG A 217 2.35 -21.64 15.47
CA ARG A 217 3.76 -21.99 15.17
C ARG A 217 3.86 -22.80 13.88
N GLY A 218 3.02 -23.81 13.68
CA GLY A 218 2.87 -24.50 12.39
C GLY A 218 2.64 -23.54 11.22
N GLY A 219 1.69 -22.60 11.36
CA GLY A 219 1.44 -21.58 10.34
C GLY A 219 2.64 -20.70 10.00
N ARG A 220 3.44 -20.31 11.01
CA ARG A 220 4.67 -19.53 10.77
C ARG A 220 5.79 -20.35 10.11
N ILE A 221 5.87 -21.66 10.34
CA ILE A 221 6.82 -22.53 9.63
C ILE A 221 6.43 -22.63 8.14
N ALA A 222 5.14 -22.83 7.84
CA ALA A 222 4.65 -22.82 6.46
C ALA A 222 4.99 -21.48 5.75
N GLU A 223 4.72 -20.34 6.40
CA GLU A 223 5.04 -18.99 5.90
C GLU A 223 6.50 -18.86 5.45
N VAL A 224 7.45 -19.23 6.31
CA VAL A 224 8.90 -19.07 6.08
C VAL A 224 9.43 -20.00 4.97
N PHE A 225 8.68 -21.06 4.63
CA PHE A 225 8.93 -21.92 3.47
C PHE A 225 8.11 -21.56 2.22
N THR A 226 7.24 -20.54 2.25
CA THR A 226 6.74 -19.88 1.02
C THR A 226 7.76 -18.91 0.41
N LEU A 227 8.70 -18.41 1.22
CA LEU A 227 9.74 -17.49 0.78
C LEU A 227 10.66 -18.13 -0.26
N ALA A 228 11.04 -17.38 -1.30
CA ALA A 228 11.90 -17.85 -2.39
C ALA A 228 13.24 -18.43 -1.88
N ASN A 229 13.75 -19.48 -2.54
CA ASN A 229 15.02 -20.13 -2.21
C ASN A 229 16.24 -19.25 -2.56
N THR A 230 16.55 -18.27 -1.71
CA THR A 230 17.70 -17.37 -1.80
C THR A 230 18.55 -17.42 -0.54
N THR A 231 19.84 -17.07 -0.65
CA THR A 231 20.80 -17.11 0.46
C THR A 231 20.40 -16.23 1.65
N GLU A 232 19.71 -15.11 1.42
CA GLU A 232 19.13 -14.29 2.51
C GLU A 232 17.94 -14.99 3.19
N ASN A 233 17.02 -15.57 2.42
CA ASN A 233 15.88 -16.29 2.99
C ASN A 233 16.31 -17.59 3.71
N PHE A 234 17.45 -18.19 3.33
CA PHE A 234 18.07 -19.27 4.10
C PHE A 234 18.56 -18.82 5.48
N LYS A 235 19.01 -17.56 5.64
CA LYS A 235 19.33 -16.98 6.96
C LYS A 235 18.07 -16.79 7.81
N ILE A 236 16.95 -16.38 7.20
CA ILE A 236 15.63 -16.28 7.88
C ILE A 236 15.18 -17.66 8.35
N ARG A 237 15.20 -18.67 7.47
CA ARG A 237 14.87 -20.07 7.80
C ARG A 237 15.69 -20.59 8.98
N ARG A 238 17.01 -20.38 9.01
CA ARG A 238 17.90 -20.77 10.13
C ARG A 238 17.68 -19.98 11.43
N GLN A 239 17.09 -18.78 11.37
CA GLN A 239 16.81 -17.94 12.55
C GLN A 239 15.41 -18.19 13.14
N GLU A 240 14.41 -18.43 12.30
CA GLU A 240 13.01 -18.56 12.73
C GLU A 240 12.55 -20.00 12.94
N VAL A 241 13.15 -20.98 12.26
CA VAL A 241 12.76 -22.39 12.29
C VAL A 241 13.96 -23.24 12.72
N ARG A 242 13.73 -24.21 13.62
CA ARG A 242 14.77 -25.12 14.09
C ARG A 242 15.07 -26.20 13.05
N VAL A 243 15.76 -25.82 11.98
CA VAL A 243 16.15 -26.73 10.89
C VAL A 243 17.50 -27.37 11.19
N HIS A 244 17.52 -28.69 11.37
CA HIS A 244 18.75 -29.48 11.35
C HIS A 244 19.18 -29.76 9.90
N LEU A 245 20.48 -29.68 9.64
CA LEU A 245 21.07 -29.77 8.31
C LEU A 245 22.13 -30.88 8.31
N PRO A 246 21.81 -32.10 7.82
CA PRO A 246 22.72 -33.25 7.85
C PRO A 246 24.08 -32.93 7.19
N PRO A 247 25.21 -32.94 7.94
CA PRO A 247 26.48 -32.45 7.41
C PRO A 247 27.18 -33.47 6.49
N ARG A 248 27.10 -34.77 6.82
CA ARG A 248 27.55 -35.95 6.06
C ARG A 248 26.66 -37.15 6.39
N ARG A 249 26.65 -38.19 5.56
CA ARG A 249 25.90 -39.44 5.81
C ARG A 249 26.44 -40.22 7.02
N ASP A 250 27.72 -40.09 7.30
CA ASP A 250 28.47 -40.92 8.26
C ASP A 250 28.26 -40.52 9.74
N ILE A 251 27.20 -39.76 10.03
CA ILE A 251 26.91 -39.16 11.35
C ILE A 251 25.49 -39.57 11.78
N SER A 252 25.37 -40.07 13.02
CA SER A 252 24.32 -40.97 13.53
C SER A 252 22.84 -40.54 13.42
N ASN A 253 22.55 -39.33 12.96
CA ASN A 253 21.20 -38.75 12.92
C ASN A 253 20.78 -38.32 11.49
N ALA A 254 21.59 -38.63 10.47
CA ALA A 254 21.26 -38.39 9.08
C ALA A 254 20.24 -39.42 8.56
N THR A 255 19.20 -38.95 7.86
CA THR A 255 18.28 -39.81 7.10
C THR A 255 18.75 -39.93 5.64
N ASP A 256 18.31 -40.98 4.93
CA ASP A 256 18.84 -41.38 3.61
C ASP A 256 18.82 -40.26 2.56
N SER A 257 17.76 -39.43 2.59
CA SER A 257 17.56 -38.28 1.70
C SER A 257 18.55 -37.14 1.93
N MET A 258 19.25 -37.12 3.09
CA MET A 258 20.07 -36.01 3.56
C MET A 258 19.34 -34.65 3.63
N ALA A 259 18.00 -34.66 3.61
CA ALA A 259 17.20 -33.45 3.52
C ALA A 259 17.23 -32.63 4.83
N PRO A 260 17.03 -31.29 4.74
CA PRO A 260 16.82 -30.44 5.91
C PRO A 260 15.66 -30.93 6.80
N GLN A 261 15.96 -31.35 8.03
CA GLN A 261 14.95 -31.84 8.98
C GLN A 261 14.42 -30.67 9.82
N ILE A 262 13.10 -30.48 9.88
CA ILE A 262 12.49 -29.46 10.75
C ILE A 262 12.27 -30.08 12.14
N GLN A 263 13.18 -29.78 13.07
CA GLN A 263 13.15 -30.26 14.46
C GLN A 263 12.42 -29.26 15.37
N ASP A 264 11.16 -28.97 15.03
CA ASP A 264 10.27 -28.07 15.77
C ASP A 264 9.10 -28.84 16.37
N THR A 265 8.60 -28.45 17.55
CA THR A 265 7.47 -29.15 18.20
C THR A 265 6.18 -29.08 17.37
N ALA A 266 6.08 -28.08 16.49
CA ALA A 266 4.98 -27.90 15.55
C ALA A 266 4.98 -28.88 14.36
N VAL A 267 5.93 -29.80 14.26
CA VAL A 267 5.93 -30.89 13.27
C VAL A 267 5.30 -32.14 13.89
N VAL A 268 4.09 -32.49 13.44
CA VAL A 268 3.32 -33.63 14.00
C VAL A 268 3.68 -34.96 13.34
N ALA A 269 4.19 -34.93 12.10
CA ALA A 269 4.69 -36.09 11.37
C ALA A 269 5.67 -35.67 10.27
N ALA A 270 6.50 -36.60 9.82
CA ALA A 270 7.37 -36.42 8.66
C ALA A 270 7.53 -37.73 7.86
N MET A 271 7.68 -37.63 6.55
CA MET A 271 7.89 -38.78 5.66
C MET A 271 9.21 -38.62 4.89
N GLU A 272 10.00 -39.69 4.79
CA GLU A 272 11.05 -39.78 3.77
C GLU A 272 10.45 -40.38 2.50
N CYS A 273 10.66 -39.71 1.37
CA CYS A 273 10.02 -39.99 0.11
C CYS A 273 11.02 -40.07 -1.05
N GLU A 274 10.66 -40.85 -2.07
CA GLU A 274 11.44 -41.10 -3.27
C GLU A 274 10.56 -40.88 -4.50
N MET A 275 10.92 -39.89 -5.33
CA MET A 275 10.21 -39.56 -6.56
C MET A 275 10.30 -40.72 -7.56
N THR A 276 9.16 -41.32 -7.87
CA THR A 276 9.06 -42.45 -8.81
C THR A 276 8.65 -42.02 -10.21
N GLN A 277 7.88 -40.91 -10.34
CA GLN A 277 7.45 -40.35 -11.62
C GLN A 277 7.35 -38.82 -11.53
N GLU A 278 7.62 -38.14 -12.65
CA GLU A 278 7.30 -36.73 -12.85
C GLU A 278 6.53 -36.55 -14.18
N MET A 279 5.52 -35.67 -14.18
CA MET A 279 4.67 -35.38 -15.34
C MET A 279 4.53 -33.87 -15.53
N THR A 280 4.96 -33.34 -16.68
CA THR A 280 4.87 -31.91 -16.99
C THR A 280 3.46 -31.54 -17.46
N VAL A 281 2.88 -30.52 -16.82
CA VAL A 281 1.55 -29.96 -17.10
C VAL A 281 1.67 -28.43 -17.20
N ALA A 282 1.99 -27.94 -18.39
CA ALA A 282 2.24 -26.54 -18.69
C ALA A 282 3.30 -25.89 -17.76
N ASP A 283 2.91 -24.98 -16.85
CA ASP A 283 3.84 -24.30 -15.94
C ASP A 283 4.06 -25.03 -14.59
N HIS A 284 3.49 -26.23 -14.43
CA HIS A 284 3.66 -27.10 -13.26
C HIS A 284 4.15 -28.49 -13.65
N ILE A 285 4.77 -29.19 -12.70
CA ILE A 285 5.14 -30.59 -12.80
C ILE A 285 4.47 -31.32 -11.63
N ILE A 286 3.75 -32.40 -11.95
CA ILE A 286 3.16 -33.31 -10.96
C ILE A 286 4.23 -34.33 -10.61
N LEU A 287 4.62 -34.41 -9.33
CA LEU A 287 5.50 -35.43 -8.81
C LEU A 287 4.64 -36.53 -8.17
N VAL A 288 5.02 -37.78 -8.42
CA VAL A 288 4.54 -38.96 -7.71
C VAL A 288 5.72 -39.58 -6.98
N ALA A 289 5.55 -39.91 -5.70
CA ALA A 289 6.63 -40.40 -4.86
C ALA A 289 6.18 -41.52 -3.92
N ARG A 290 7.01 -42.56 -3.79
CA ARG A 290 6.87 -43.60 -2.78
C ARG A 290 7.28 -43.04 -1.42
N ILE A 291 6.56 -43.41 -0.36
CA ILE A 291 6.96 -43.19 1.03
C ILE A 291 7.86 -44.36 1.44
N ASN A 292 9.10 -44.06 1.80
CA ASN A 292 10.08 -45.06 2.27
C ASN A 292 10.07 -45.18 3.80
N SER A 293 9.78 -44.10 4.54
CA SER A 293 9.56 -44.14 5.99
C SER A 293 8.59 -43.04 6.47
N LEU A 294 8.02 -43.24 7.66
CA LEU A 294 7.08 -42.31 8.32
C LEU A 294 7.43 -42.18 9.80
N GLU A 295 7.80 -40.98 10.21
CA GLU A 295 7.89 -40.54 11.61
C GLU A 295 6.59 -39.83 12.00
N LYS A 296 6.08 -40.08 13.22
CA LYS A 296 4.88 -39.42 13.75
C LYS A 296 5.00 -39.21 15.25
N ASN A 297 4.41 -38.12 15.75
CA ASN A 297 4.08 -37.98 17.16
C ASN A 297 3.03 -39.05 17.54
N PRO A 298 3.16 -39.79 18.67
CA PRO A 298 2.07 -40.64 19.17
C PRO A 298 0.75 -39.86 19.39
N GLU A 299 0.83 -38.59 19.80
CA GLU A 299 -0.30 -37.68 19.95
C GLU A 299 -0.51 -36.88 18.65
N LEU A 300 -0.99 -37.54 17.61
CA LEU A 300 -1.20 -36.93 16.29
C LEU A 300 -2.45 -36.02 16.28
N GLU A 301 -2.27 -34.74 16.61
CA GLU A 301 -3.30 -33.70 16.47
C GLU A 301 -3.70 -33.39 15.01
N SER A 302 -4.70 -32.52 14.85
CA SER A 302 -5.03 -31.84 13.58
C SER A 302 -3.78 -31.24 12.93
N THR A 303 -3.51 -31.63 11.68
CA THR A 303 -2.65 -30.85 10.80
C THR A 303 -3.29 -29.50 10.46
N ILE A 304 -2.47 -28.61 9.89
CA ILE A 304 -2.91 -27.30 9.40
C ILE A 304 -3.54 -27.40 8.00
N LEU A 305 -4.64 -26.68 7.82
CA LEU A 305 -5.35 -26.51 6.54
C LEU A 305 -5.06 -25.14 5.95
N TYR A 306 -5.23 -24.99 4.64
CA TYR A 306 -5.24 -23.70 3.95
C TYR A 306 -6.58 -23.47 3.23
N HIS A 307 -7.21 -22.31 3.47
CA HIS A 307 -8.51 -21.95 2.92
C HIS A 307 -8.67 -20.41 2.88
N ASP A 308 -9.10 -19.86 1.75
CA ASP A 308 -9.30 -18.42 1.50
C ASP A 308 -8.13 -17.53 1.97
N GLY A 309 -6.90 -17.91 1.61
CA GLY A 309 -5.70 -17.13 1.96
C GLY A 309 -5.34 -17.15 3.45
N LYS A 310 -5.96 -18.04 4.25
CA LYS A 310 -5.69 -18.21 5.68
C LYS A 310 -5.31 -19.64 5.99
N TYR A 311 -4.41 -19.81 6.95
CA TYR A 311 -4.18 -21.09 7.59
C TYR A 311 -5.21 -21.31 8.69
N LYS A 312 -5.79 -22.51 8.72
CA LYS A 312 -6.86 -22.90 9.66
C LYS A 312 -6.54 -24.24 10.33
N ARG A 313 -7.22 -24.50 11.45
CA ARG A 313 -7.35 -25.84 12.05
C ARG A 313 -8.64 -26.53 11.55
N ASN A 314 -8.79 -27.83 11.77
CA ASN A 314 -9.94 -28.62 11.31
C ASN A 314 -11.32 -28.15 11.84
N ASP A 315 -11.36 -27.37 12.93
CA ASP A 315 -12.56 -26.71 13.46
C ASP A 315 -12.92 -25.39 12.72
N GLY A 316 -12.14 -25.02 11.71
CA GLY A 316 -12.31 -23.79 10.94
C GLY A 316 -11.69 -22.54 11.58
N ALA A 317 -11.13 -22.64 12.79
CA ALA A 317 -10.46 -21.53 13.46
C ALA A 317 -9.24 -21.07 12.65
N VAL A 318 -9.07 -19.75 12.50
CA VAL A 318 -7.90 -19.15 11.83
C VAL A 318 -6.71 -19.18 12.78
N VAL A 319 -5.62 -19.83 12.37
CA VAL A 319 -4.42 -20.00 13.21
C VAL A 319 -3.25 -19.16 12.75
N PHE A 320 -3.18 -18.83 11.46
CA PHE A 320 -2.21 -17.89 10.89
C PHE A 320 -2.78 -17.26 9.61
N GLN A 321 -2.41 -16.02 9.31
CA GLN A 321 -2.78 -15.32 8.09
C GLN A 321 -1.54 -14.56 7.59
N HIS A 322 -1.23 -14.65 6.30
CA HIS A 322 -0.07 -13.94 5.75
C HIS A 322 -0.26 -12.43 5.93
N LEU A 323 0.77 -11.71 6.42
CA LEU A 323 0.72 -10.24 6.49
C LEU A 323 0.63 -9.59 5.09
N GLY A 324 0.96 -10.34 4.03
CA GLY A 324 0.84 -9.93 2.63
C GLY A 324 -0.41 -10.41 1.88
N SER A 325 -1.18 -11.38 2.40
CA SER A 325 -2.36 -11.90 1.68
C SER A 325 -3.55 -10.98 1.89
N HIS A 326 -3.74 -10.03 0.98
CA HIS A 326 -4.89 -9.15 0.99
C HIS A 326 -6.17 -9.97 0.70
N ARG A 327 -6.97 -10.23 1.74
CA ARG A 327 -8.38 -10.60 1.57
C ARG A 327 -9.04 -9.39 0.91
N VAL A 328 -9.40 -9.52 -0.36
CA VAL A 328 -10.21 -8.50 -1.03
C VAL A 328 -11.62 -8.67 -0.50
N LEU A 329 -11.97 -7.82 0.45
CA LEU A 329 -13.29 -7.77 1.05
C LEU A 329 -14.34 -7.40 0.00
N PRO A 330 -15.54 -8.00 0.00
CA PRO A 330 -16.67 -7.50 -0.78
C PRO A 330 -16.94 -6.02 -0.47
N ALA A 331 -17.51 -5.27 -1.42
CA ALA A 331 -17.69 -3.82 -1.31
C ALA A 331 -18.49 -3.34 -0.07
N ASN A 332 -19.27 -4.22 0.56
CA ASN A 332 -19.96 -3.93 1.82
C ASN A 332 -19.02 -4.11 3.04
N GLU A 333 -18.31 -5.24 3.15
CA GLU A 333 -17.27 -5.43 4.18
C GLU A 333 -16.16 -4.36 4.07
N ALA A 334 -15.82 -3.92 2.86
CA ALA A 334 -14.82 -2.88 2.62
C ALA A 334 -15.24 -1.48 3.13
N LYS A 335 -16.54 -1.22 3.35
CA LYS A 335 -17.03 0.02 3.99
C LYS A 335 -16.85 -0.01 5.50
N GLU A 336 -17.08 -1.16 6.14
CA GLU A 336 -16.87 -1.34 7.58
C GLU A 336 -15.38 -1.38 7.95
N VAL A 337 -14.56 -2.05 7.14
CA VAL A 337 -13.09 -2.11 7.33
C VAL A 337 -12.37 -0.84 6.83
N GLY A 338 -13.11 0.12 6.26
CA GLY A 338 -12.59 1.38 5.72
C GLY A 338 -12.72 2.60 6.65
N ILE A 339 -13.27 2.46 7.86
CA ILE A 339 -13.78 3.62 8.64
C ILE A 339 -12.75 4.71 8.92
N TYR A 340 -11.47 4.38 9.18
CA TYR A 340 -10.42 5.39 9.36
C TYR A 340 -10.02 6.08 8.05
N TRP A 341 -10.02 5.33 6.95
CA TRP A 341 -9.51 5.80 5.66
C TRP A 341 -10.52 6.64 4.87
N LYS A 342 -11.76 6.78 5.35
CA LYS A 342 -12.78 7.64 4.73
C LYS A 342 -12.55 9.15 4.96
N TYR A 343 -11.90 9.54 6.06
CA TYR A 343 -11.77 10.94 6.49
C TYR A 343 -10.97 11.82 5.51
N PRO A 344 -11.24 13.14 5.45
CA PRO A 344 -10.49 14.07 4.59
C PRO A 344 -9.00 14.10 4.93
N LEU A 345 -8.17 14.55 3.97
CA LEU A 345 -6.71 14.62 4.17
C LEU A 345 -6.35 15.61 5.28
N PHE A 346 -7.01 16.76 5.29
CA PHE A 346 -7.02 17.69 6.40
C PHE A 346 -8.26 17.38 7.26
N HIS A 347 -8.04 16.91 8.48
CA HIS A 347 -9.04 16.49 9.45
C HIS A 347 -8.71 17.13 10.81
N GLY A 348 -9.72 17.33 11.67
CA GLY A 348 -9.55 17.89 13.00
C GLY A 348 -10.36 17.17 14.07
N GLU A 349 -10.59 17.85 15.19
CA GLU A 349 -11.27 17.26 16.35
C GLU A 349 -12.75 16.87 16.07
N ALA A 350 -13.37 17.46 15.04
CA ALA A 350 -14.72 17.10 14.61
C ALA A 350 -14.77 15.71 13.93
N GLU A 351 -13.91 15.47 12.93
CA GLU A 351 -13.72 14.15 12.31
C GLU A 351 -13.31 13.09 13.34
N ARG A 352 -12.49 13.52 14.30
CA ARG A 352 -12.01 12.67 15.39
C ARG A 352 -13.15 12.20 16.30
N GLN A 353 -14.00 13.12 16.77
CA GLN A 353 -15.12 12.76 17.63
C GLN A 353 -16.18 11.92 16.88
N ASP A 354 -16.43 12.18 15.61
CA ASP A 354 -17.23 11.30 14.74
C ASP A 354 -16.65 9.88 14.65
N MET A 355 -15.33 9.75 14.49
CA MET A 355 -14.67 8.44 14.50
C MET A 355 -14.78 7.73 15.86
N LYS A 356 -14.72 8.48 16.97
CA LYS A 356 -14.90 7.91 18.32
C LYS A 356 -16.26 7.25 18.44
N GLU A 357 -17.33 7.96 18.11
CA GLU A 357 -18.70 7.42 18.26
C GLU A 357 -18.99 6.26 17.30
N GLN A 358 -18.42 6.26 16.10
CA GLN A 358 -18.51 5.12 15.18
C GLN A 358 -17.78 3.88 15.70
N LEU A 359 -16.58 4.05 16.29
CA LEU A 359 -15.89 2.97 16.98
C LEU A 359 -16.68 2.47 18.19
N LYS A 360 -17.27 3.36 19.00
CA LYS A 360 -18.14 2.97 20.12
C LYS A 360 -19.35 2.16 19.64
N SER A 361 -19.98 2.58 18.55
CA SER A 361 -21.09 1.85 17.91
C SER A 361 -20.66 0.46 17.41
N TYR A 362 -19.54 0.37 16.68
CA TYR A 362 -18.99 -0.89 16.19
C TYR A 362 -18.64 -1.87 17.32
N ILE A 363 -17.98 -1.39 18.39
CA ILE A 363 -17.61 -2.21 19.56
C ILE A 363 -18.85 -2.76 20.26
N LYS A 364 -19.85 -1.91 20.52
CA LYS A 364 -21.12 -2.31 21.17
C LYS A 364 -21.91 -3.30 20.31
N SER A 365 -21.81 -3.18 18.98
CA SER A 365 -22.44 -4.11 18.02
C SER A 365 -21.68 -5.44 17.85
N ASN A 366 -20.51 -5.61 18.49
CA ASN A 366 -19.67 -6.80 18.36
C ASN A 366 -19.41 -7.49 19.73
N PRO A 367 -20.33 -8.34 20.21
CA PRO A 367 -20.24 -8.98 21.53
C PRO A 367 -19.04 -9.91 21.76
N HIS A 368 -18.21 -10.18 20.75
CA HIS A 368 -16.96 -10.92 20.92
C HIS A 368 -15.83 -10.02 21.47
N LEU A 369 -15.72 -8.77 20.98
CA LEU A 369 -14.74 -7.79 21.47
C LEU A 369 -14.96 -7.48 22.95
N LEU A 370 -16.22 -7.33 23.35
CA LEU A 370 -16.61 -7.10 24.75
C LEU A 370 -16.21 -8.24 25.70
N LYS A 371 -15.91 -9.45 25.18
CA LYS A 371 -15.53 -10.65 25.96
C LYS A 371 -14.03 -10.98 25.92
N MET A 372 -13.25 -10.34 25.07
CA MET A 372 -11.80 -10.53 24.98
C MET A 372 -11.06 -9.81 26.12
N ASP A 373 -9.77 -10.10 26.32
CA ASP A 373 -8.91 -9.19 27.10
C ASP A 373 -8.84 -7.80 26.43
N LEU A 374 -8.64 -6.73 27.20
CA LEU A 374 -8.52 -5.38 26.63
C LEU A 374 -7.36 -5.24 25.63
N THR A 375 -6.25 -5.97 25.85
CA THR A 375 -5.10 -5.99 24.93
C THR A 375 -5.45 -6.72 23.64
N ASP A 376 -6.09 -7.88 23.73
CA ASP A 376 -6.49 -8.68 22.57
C ASP A 376 -7.61 -8.00 21.77
N ALA A 377 -8.59 -7.40 22.43
CA ALA A 377 -9.65 -6.61 21.79
C ALA A 377 -9.08 -5.41 21.01
N ALA A 378 -8.08 -4.71 21.56
CA ALA A 378 -7.37 -3.63 20.87
C ALA A 378 -6.55 -4.15 19.67
N VAL A 379 -5.91 -5.32 19.79
CA VAL A 379 -5.18 -5.96 18.68
C VAL A 379 -6.15 -6.40 17.58
N GLU A 380 -7.31 -6.97 17.93
CA GLU A 380 -8.34 -7.37 16.97
C GLU A 380 -8.93 -6.14 16.26
N LEU A 381 -9.31 -5.09 16.97
CA LEU A 381 -9.81 -3.82 16.39
C LEU A 381 -8.83 -3.22 15.37
N HIS A 382 -7.53 -3.15 15.70
CA HIS A 382 -6.51 -2.66 14.77
C HIS A 382 -6.34 -3.57 13.53
N SER A 383 -6.63 -4.87 13.66
CA SER A 383 -6.42 -5.88 12.60
C SER A 383 -7.64 -6.05 11.69
N SER A 384 -8.85 -6.07 12.26
CA SER A 384 -10.12 -6.23 11.54
C SER A 384 -10.50 -4.96 10.78
N LEU A 385 -10.35 -3.78 11.39
CA LEU A 385 -10.69 -2.47 10.81
C LEU A 385 -9.51 -1.80 10.06
N LEU A 386 -8.36 -2.47 9.95
CA LEU A 386 -7.14 -1.96 9.30
C LEU A 386 -6.68 -0.56 9.78
N ILE A 387 -6.89 -0.26 11.07
CA ILE A 387 -6.57 1.04 11.68
C ILE A 387 -5.12 1.03 12.21
N PRO A 388 -4.24 1.98 11.84
CA PRO A 388 -2.90 2.11 12.40
C PRO A 388 -2.89 2.33 13.92
N ARG A 389 -1.83 1.87 14.60
CA ARG A 389 -1.67 2.07 16.06
C ARG A 389 -1.40 3.54 16.39
N GLY A 390 -2.33 4.16 17.11
CA GLY A 390 -2.31 5.60 17.42
C GLY A 390 -2.95 6.49 16.36
N ALA A 391 -3.65 5.93 15.38
CA ALA A 391 -4.61 6.66 14.54
C ALA A 391 -5.51 7.53 15.43
N PHE A 392 -5.52 8.84 15.19
CA PHE A 392 -6.28 9.83 15.95
C PHE A 392 -6.07 9.78 17.48
N GLY A 393 -4.95 9.22 17.98
CA GLY A 393 -4.63 9.15 19.41
C GLY A 393 -5.52 8.24 20.25
N PHE A 394 -6.33 7.37 19.63
CA PHE A 394 -7.24 6.47 20.36
C PHE A 394 -6.49 5.35 21.08
N ASN A 395 -6.70 5.26 22.39
CA ASN A 395 -6.36 4.05 23.14
C ASN A 395 -7.52 3.04 23.03
N MET A 396 -7.43 2.16 22.02
CA MET A 396 -8.49 1.19 21.70
C MET A 396 -8.85 0.26 22.87
N ALA A 397 -7.90 -0.03 23.77
CA ALA A 397 -8.16 -0.83 24.97
C ALA A 397 -9.11 -0.08 25.93
N LEU A 398 -8.80 1.19 26.22
CA LEU A 398 -9.65 2.02 27.08
C LEU A 398 -11.00 2.35 26.41
N LEU A 399 -11.05 2.42 25.07
CA LEU A 399 -12.31 2.60 24.34
C LEU A 399 -13.23 1.37 24.48
N VAL A 400 -12.69 0.15 24.52
CA VAL A 400 -13.46 -1.06 24.84
C VAL A 400 -13.92 -1.07 26.30
N ALA A 401 -13.09 -0.58 27.23
CA ALA A 401 -13.47 -0.40 28.64
C ALA A 401 -14.60 0.63 28.81
N GLU A 402 -14.55 1.77 28.10
CA GLU A 402 -15.64 2.77 28.02
C GLU A 402 -16.92 2.14 27.47
N CYS A 403 -16.83 1.36 26.39
CA CYS A 403 -18.00 0.66 25.82
C CYS A 403 -18.58 -0.43 26.72
N ARG A 404 -17.78 -1.03 27.62
CA ARG A 404 -18.26 -1.96 28.65
C ARG A 404 -19.02 -1.22 29.75
N ALA A 405 -18.44 -0.14 30.28
CA ALA A 405 -19.09 0.71 31.29
C ALA A 405 -20.43 1.27 30.80
N ASP A 406 -20.47 1.77 29.55
CA ASP A 406 -21.68 2.24 28.86
C ASP A 406 -22.80 1.16 28.76
N LEU A 407 -22.46 -0.12 28.91
CA LEU A 407 -23.38 -1.27 28.84
C LEU A 407 -23.63 -1.91 30.22
N GLY A 408 -23.11 -1.34 31.31
CA GLY A 408 -23.21 -1.91 32.65
C GLY A 408 -22.36 -3.17 32.86
N LEU A 409 -21.32 -3.36 32.04
CA LEU A 409 -20.36 -4.47 32.15
C LEU A 409 -19.08 -4.01 32.86
N GLU A 410 -18.44 -4.92 33.58
CA GLU A 410 -17.11 -4.71 34.17
C GLU A 410 -16.10 -4.22 33.12
N PRO A 411 -15.43 -3.06 33.31
CA PRO A 411 -14.51 -2.50 32.31
C PRO A 411 -13.33 -3.43 31.98
N GLY A 412 -12.87 -4.20 32.97
CA GLY A 412 -11.81 -5.20 32.81
C GLY A 412 -10.40 -4.62 32.73
N PHE A 413 -10.12 -3.52 33.44
CA PHE A 413 -8.77 -2.95 33.58
C PHE A 413 -7.78 -3.98 34.16
N GLN A 414 -6.55 -4.01 33.64
CA GLN A 414 -5.46 -4.85 34.13
C GLN A 414 -4.58 -4.11 35.15
N ARG A 415 -4.57 -2.77 35.13
CA ARG A 415 -3.65 -1.91 35.90
C ARG A 415 -4.41 -0.71 36.44
N ASP A 416 -4.07 -0.25 37.65
CA ASP A 416 -4.81 0.85 38.27
C ASP A 416 -4.78 2.17 37.47
N TRP A 417 -3.64 2.52 36.86
CA TRP A 417 -3.52 3.73 36.04
C TRP A 417 -4.42 3.74 34.80
N GLU A 418 -4.96 2.59 34.37
CA GLU A 418 -5.88 2.50 33.22
C GLU A 418 -7.26 3.10 33.54
N LYS A 419 -7.57 3.31 34.83
CA LYS A 419 -8.81 3.97 35.30
C LYS A 419 -8.82 5.47 35.02
N ASP A 420 -7.65 6.12 35.17
CA ASP A 420 -7.48 7.58 35.08
C ASP A 420 -6.94 8.03 33.70
N ALA A 421 -6.49 7.08 32.86
CA ALA A 421 -5.88 7.37 31.57
C ALA A 421 -6.91 7.78 30.50
N PRO A 422 -6.58 8.75 29.62
CA PRO A 422 -7.50 9.22 28.59
C PRO A 422 -7.67 8.21 27.45
N VAL A 423 -8.93 7.91 27.11
CA VAL A 423 -9.32 7.12 25.92
C VAL A 423 -8.86 7.81 24.62
N VAL A 424 -8.88 9.14 24.62
CA VAL A 424 -8.50 10.00 23.48
C VAL A 424 -7.32 10.87 23.94
N ASN A 425 -6.11 10.57 23.43
CA ASN A 425 -4.89 11.25 23.87
C ASN A 425 -4.74 12.62 23.19
N GLU A 426 -4.62 13.70 23.96
CA GLU A 426 -4.44 15.06 23.45
C GLU A 426 -3.29 15.15 22.44
N PHE A 427 -2.13 14.56 22.78
CA PHE A 427 -0.97 14.52 21.90
C PHE A 427 -0.90 13.19 21.17
N TYR A 428 -0.95 13.23 19.83
CA TYR A 428 -0.92 12.06 18.96
C TYR A 428 -0.21 12.35 17.64
N GLY A 429 0.08 11.30 16.86
CA GLY A 429 0.73 11.44 15.54
C GLY A 429 2.14 12.02 15.65
N ARG A 430 2.42 13.07 14.89
CA ARG A 430 3.70 13.78 14.88
C ARG A 430 3.60 15.06 15.71
N LEU A 431 4.40 15.15 16.76
CA LEU A 431 4.35 16.28 17.69
C LEU A 431 4.95 17.54 17.05
N THR A 432 4.33 18.69 17.29
CA THR A 432 4.88 20.01 16.93
C THR A 432 5.81 20.52 18.03
N PRO A 433 6.71 21.48 17.75
CA PRO A 433 7.52 22.12 18.80
C PRO A 433 6.70 22.79 19.90
N GLY A 434 5.46 23.22 19.61
CA GLY A 434 4.50 23.70 20.60
C GLY A 434 3.98 22.59 21.52
N ALA A 435 3.62 21.43 20.94
CA ALA A 435 3.21 20.25 21.71
C ALA A 435 4.31 19.75 22.64
N ILE A 436 5.56 19.69 22.18
CA ILE A 436 6.71 19.27 23.00
C ILE A 436 6.89 20.20 24.21
N LYS A 437 6.81 21.53 24.02
CA LYS A 437 6.86 22.50 25.13
C LYS A 437 5.74 22.29 26.16
N SER A 438 4.52 22.00 25.70
CA SER A 438 3.38 21.68 26.58
C SER A 438 3.57 20.37 27.36
N ILE A 439 4.23 19.37 26.77
CA ILE A 439 4.58 18.11 27.43
C ILE A 439 5.66 18.34 28.49
N VAL A 440 6.73 19.08 28.17
CA VAL A 440 7.78 19.48 29.13
C VAL A 440 7.18 20.19 30.34
N GLU A 441 6.25 21.13 30.13
CA GLU A 441 5.56 21.85 31.20
C GLU A 441 4.68 20.94 32.09
N ARG A 442 4.15 19.83 31.55
CA ARG A 442 3.45 18.81 32.34
C ARG A 442 4.41 17.93 33.12
N VAL A 443 5.51 17.47 32.52
CA VAL A 443 6.54 16.67 33.22
C VAL A 443 7.17 17.49 34.36
N ARG A 444 7.50 18.77 34.12
CA ARG A 444 7.94 19.74 35.14
C ARG A 444 6.98 19.82 36.32
N LYS A 445 5.67 19.85 36.08
CA LYS A 445 4.65 19.89 37.14
C LYS A 445 4.57 18.59 37.94
N LEU A 446 4.69 17.43 37.28
CA LEU A 446 4.73 16.13 37.96
C LEU A 446 6.00 15.98 38.81
N ALA A 447 7.18 16.26 38.24
CA ALA A 447 8.46 16.16 38.94
C ALA A 447 8.61 17.10 40.15
N ARG A 448 7.86 18.22 40.17
CA ARG A 448 7.75 19.13 41.31
C ARG A 448 6.82 18.62 42.44
N ILE A 449 5.96 17.65 42.15
CA ILE A 449 5.08 16.99 43.13
C ILE A 449 5.76 15.72 43.64
N ASP A 450 6.29 14.90 42.72
CA ASP A 450 7.02 13.67 43.00
C ASP A 450 8.07 13.42 41.90
N ALA A 451 9.36 13.53 42.26
CA ALA A 451 10.46 13.32 41.32
C ALA A 451 10.55 11.87 40.79
N SER A 452 10.01 10.89 41.52
CA SER A 452 10.01 9.47 41.11
C SER A 452 9.11 9.19 39.89
N CYS A 453 8.30 10.17 39.46
CA CYS A 453 7.57 10.08 38.20
C CYS A 453 8.47 9.87 36.96
N LEU A 454 9.77 10.22 37.06
CA LEU A 454 10.76 10.03 36.00
C LEU A 454 11.31 8.60 35.91
N ASP A 455 11.21 7.82 37.00
CA ASP A 455 11.57 6.39 37.07
C ASP A 455 10.46 5.47 36.52
N LEU A 456 9.31 6.03 36.13
CA LEU A 456 8.21 5.29 35.53
C LEU A 456 8.59 4.72 34.14
N ASP A 457 7.95 3.62 33.77
CA ASP A 457 8.00 3.12 32.40
C ASP A 457 7.48 4.19 31.42
N LEU A 458 8.22 4.46 30.35
CA LEU A 458 7.91 5.51 29.38
C LEU A 458 6.47 5.47 28.88
N ILE A 459 5.88 4.28 28.71
CA ILE A 459 4.48 4.13 28.26
C ILE A 459 3.49 4.64 29.31
N ILE A 460 3.76 4.42 30.60
CA ILE A 460 2.93 4.88 31.72
C ILE A 460 3.07 6.40 31.86
N LEU A 461 4.30 6.92 31.86
CA LEU A 461 4.58 8.36 31.93
C LEU A 461 3.90 9.12 30.78
N LEU A 462 4.06 8.66 29.53
CA LEU A 462 3.39 9.27 28.37
C LEU A 462 1.86 9.22 28.49
N SER A 463 1.29 8.11 28.95
CA SER A 463 -0.17 7.97 29.12
C SER A 463 -0.70 8.96 30.17
N ALA A 464 0.00 9.14 31.29
CA ALA A 464 -0.35 10.11 32.34
C ALA A 464 -0.24 11.58 31.88
N LEU A 465 0.60 11.87 30.88
CA LEU A 465 0.74 13.20 30.27
C LEU A 465 -0.34 13.50 29.20
N GLY A 466 -1.12 12.48 28.80
CA GLY A 466 -2.05 12.55 27.66
C GLY A 466 -1.37 12.38 26.30
N VAL A 467 -0.22 11.72 26.24
CA VAL A 467 0.59 11.50 25.03
C VAL A 467 0.48 10.06 24.56
N HIS A 468 0.02 9.85 23.33
CA HIS A 468 -0.14 8.50 22.80
C HIS A 468 1.23 7.79 22.64
N PRO A 469 1.43 6.55 23.15
CA PRO A 469 2.74 5.86 23.14
C PRO A 469 3.36 5.53 21.77
N THR A 470 2.74 5.94 20.65
CA THR A 470 3.28 5.82 19.29
C THR A 470 3.70 7.15 18.65
N CYS A 471 3.61 8.28 19.37
CA CYS A 471 3.98 9.60 18.83
C CYS A 471 5.39 9.64 18.23
N THR A 472 5.55 10.43 17.17
CA THR A 472 6.81 10.68 16.45
C THR A 472 7.19 12.17 16.52
N GLY A 473 8.42 12.51 16.12
CA GLY A 473 8.88 13.89 16.03
C GLY A 473 9.51 14.49 17.29
N TYR A 474 9.61 13.73 18.39
CA TYR A 474 10.33 14.12 19.60
C TYR A 474 11.41 13.10 19.98
N LEU A 475 12.33 13.51 20.85
CA LEU A 475 13.35 12.71 21.52
C LEU A 475 13.21 12.78 23.05
N ALA A 476 13.77 11.82 23.77
CA ALA A 476 13.80 11.84 25.23
C ALA A 476 14.64 13.00 25.78
N SER A 477 15.73 13.38 25.09
CA SER A 477 16.58 14.51 25.53
C SER A 477 15.87 15.86 25.44
N GLU A 478 14.97 16.06 24.47
CA GLU A 478 14.12 17.27 24.36
C GLU A 478 13.14 17.42 25.53
N ILE A 479 12.93 16.36 26.32
CA ILE A 479 12.14 16.38 27.57
C ILE A 479 13.06 16.49 28.81
N LEU A 480 14.22 15.83 28.80
CA LEU A 480 15.14 15.78 29.95
C LEU A 480 16.05 17.01 30.08
N GLU A 481 16.50 17.62 28.98
CA GLU A 481 17.40 18.79 29.01
C GLU A 481 16.78 19.97 29.81
N PRO A 482 15.53 20.40 29.59
CA PRO A 482 14.91 21.47 30.40
C PRO A 482 14.70 21.10 31.88
N LEU A 483 14.72 19.80 32.23
CA LEU A 483 14.61 19.33 33.61
C LEU A 483 15.97 19.26 34.31
N ARG A 484 17.07 19.11 33.56
CA ARG A 484 18.45 19.26 34.05
C ARG A 484 18.78 20.72 34.35
N ASP A 485 18.35 21.64 33.48
CA ASP A 485 18.54 23.09 33.67
C ASP A 485 17.87 23.59 34.96
N GLU A 486 16.78 22.95 35.40
CA GLU A 486 16.09 23.21 36.68
C GLU A 486 16.54 22.30 37.84
N GLY A 487 17.48 21.38 37.61
CA GLY A 487 18.06 20.52 38.66
C GLY A 487 17.21 19.31 39.09
N PHE A 488 16.15 18.95 38.36
CA PHE A 488 15.35 17.73 38.65
C PHE A 488 16.04 16.44 38.21
N VAL A 489 17.00 16.51 37.28
CA VAL A 489 17.69 15.37 36.68
C VAL A 489 19.20 15.63 36.68
N ALA A 490 19.99 14.58 36.89
CA ALA A 490 21.45 14.68 36.83
C ALA A 490 21.95 15.01 35.39
N PRO A 491 23.14 15.62 35.24
CA PRO A 491 23.78 15.81 33.94
C PRO A 491 23.85 14.51 33.13
N PHE A 492 23.79 14.60 31.80
CA PHE A 492 23.83 13.41 30.95
C PHE A 492 25.22 12.75 30.95
N GLU A 493 25.33 11.61 31.64
CA GLU A 493 26.49 10.73 31.56
C GLU A 493 26.23 9.58 30.59
N ALA A 494 27.09 9.39 29.59
CA ALA A 494 26.95 8.33 28.60
C ALA A 494 27.23 6.94 29.20
N LYS A 495 26.18 6.16 29.45
CA LYS A 495 26.27 4.84 30.09
C LYS A 495 26.67 3.78 29.05
N ALA A 496 27.68 2.96 29.38
CA ALA A 496 28.12 1.85 28.52
C ALA A 496 26.96 0.86 28.26
N ARG A 497 26.99 0.16 27.11
CA ARG A 497 25.96 -0.82 26.76
C ARG A 497 25.82 -1.86 27.88
N PRO A 498 24.64 -2.03 28.51
CA PRO A 498 24.48 -2.95 29.63
C PRO A 498 24.76 -4.40 29.19
N PRO A 499 25.43 -5.21 30.04
CA PRO A 499 25.72 -6.60 29.71
C PRO A 499 24.43 -7.39 29.51
N ALA A 500 24.45 -8.38 28.63
CA ALA A 500 23.26 -9.17 28.26
C ALA A 500 22.70 -10.08 29.39
N ILE A 501 23.24 -9.98 30.61
CA ILE A 501 22.98 -10.88 31.74
C ILE A 501 22.19 -10.15 32.84
N ARG A 502 20.88 -9.98 32.62
CA ARG A 502 19.86 -10.14 33.67
C ARG A 502 18.47 -10.23 33.05
N ARG A 503 17.71 -11.28 33.40
CA ARG A 503 16.27 -11.43 33.06
C ARG A 503 15.37 -10.61 34.01
N VAL A 504 15.80 -9.42 34.40
CA VAL A 504 14.96 -8.51 35.18
C VAL A 504 14.17 -7.67 34.19
N TYR A 505 12.84 -7.73 34.27
CA TYR A 505 11.95 -6.92 33.46
C TYR A 505 11.91 -5.48 34.00
N THR A 506 13.04 -4.76 33.94
CA THR A 506 13.02 -3.33 34.25
C THR A 506 12.12 -2.62 33.24
N ALA A 507 11.31 -1.70 33.76
CA ALA A 507 10.70 -0.65 32.95
C ALA A 507 11.78 0.04 32.10
N ALA A 508 11.39 0.58 30.94
CA ALA A 508 12.28 1.45 30.17
C ALA A 508 11.92 2.89 30.54
N THR A 509 12.74 3.52 31.37
CA THR A 509 12.55 4.91 31.83
C THR A 509 12.80 5.92 30.71
N LEU A 510 12.57 7.20 31.00
CA LEU A 510 12.91 8.29 30.07
C LEU A 510 14.44 8.40 29.87
N GLU A 511 15.24 8.25 30.92
CA GLU A 511 16.71 8.17 30.81
C GLU A 511 17.17 6.96 29.98
N ASP A 512 16.63 5.76 30.24
CA ASP A 512 16.98 4.55 29.49
C ASP A 512 16.74 4.70 27.98
N THR A 513 15.74 5.50 27.64
CA THR A 513 15.35 5.85 26.27
C THR A 513 16.32 6.87 25.67
N GLU A 514 16.71 7.91 26.39
CA GLU A 514 17.75 8.85 25.97
C GLU A 514 19.11 8.16 25.76
N GLN A 515 19.49 7.24 26.66
CA GLN A 515 20.69 6.43 26.51
C GLN A 515 20.63 5.54 25.26
N LEU A 516 19.44 5.11 24.83
CA LEU A 516 19.23 4.37 23.57
C LEU A 516 19.37 5.29 22.35
N GLU A 517 18.79 6.48 22.39
CA GLU A 517 18.88 7.51 21.36
C GLU A 517 20.33 8.00 21.16
N PHE A 518 21.07 8.25 22.25
CA PHE A 518 22.48 8.63 22.22
C PHE A 518 23.34 7.56 21.53
N ARG A 519 23.24 6.30 21.96
CA ARG A 519 23.99 5.18 21.35
C ARG A 519 23.60 4.94 19.89
N LEU A 520 22.35 5.25 19.51
CA LEU A 520 21.91 5.23 18.12
C LEU A 520 22.54 6.37 17.30
N ARG A 521 22.54 7.59 17.83
CA ARG A 521 23.17 8.77 17.18
C ARG A 521 24.66 8.53 16.94
N GLU A 522 25.39 8.01 17.93
CA GLU A 522 26.81 7.66 17.80
C GLU A 522 27.03 6.53 16.77
N PHE A 523 26.24 5.45 16.83
CA PHE A 523 26.37 4.37 15.83
C PHE A 523 26.13 4.87 14.40
N LEU A 524 25.13 5.75 14.18
CA LEU A 524 24.82 6.30 12.87
C LEU A 524 25.92 7.25 12.36
N ARG A 525 26.61 8.00 13.24
CA ARG A 525 27.78 8.83 12.88
C ARG A 525 28.94 8.03 12.27
N THR A 526 29.06 6.73 12.57
CA THR A 526 30.14 5.86 12.03
C THR A 526 29.92 5.34 10.61
N ARG A 527 28.83 5.73 9.91
CA ARG A 527 28.40 5.10 8.64
C ARG A 527 27.93 6.10 7.59
N THR A 528 27.87 5.67 6.33
CA THR A 528 27.27 6.49 5.28
C THR A 528 25.74 6.42 5.33
N TYR A 529 25.06 7.49 4.89
CA TYR A 529 23.61 7.52 4.71
C TYR A 529 23.08 6.37 3.85
N ASN A 530 23.86 5.93 2.84
CA ASN A 530 23.48 4.82 1.96
C ASN A 530 23.47 3.45 2.66
N ASP A 531 24.39 3.22 3.60
CA ASP A 531 24.43 2.00 4.41
C ASP A 531 23.25 1.98 5.40
N ILE A 532 23.04 3.12 6.08
CA ILE A 532 21.97 3.30 7.05
C ILE A 532 20.60 3.09 6.41
N ARG A 533 20.40 3.57 5.17
CA ARG A 533 19.15 3.35 4.42
C ARG A 533 18.82 1.87 4.18
N ARG A 534 19.82 0.97 4.22
CA ARG A 534 19.63 -0.48 4.04
C ARG A 534 19.37 -1.25 5.35
N MET A 535 19.64 -0.66 6.51
CA MET A 535 19.49 -1.34 7.81
C MET A 535 18.04 -1.39 8.28
N THR A 536 17.63 -2.49 8.93
CA THR A 536 16.33 -2.58 9.61
C THR A 536 16.40 -1.99 11.03
N PRO A 537 15.26 -1.58 11.65
CA PRO A 537 15.22 -1.27 13.09
C PRO A 537 15.77 -2.39 13.98
N GLU A 538 15.61 -3.65 13.57
CA GLU A 538 16.12 -4.85 14.22
C GLU A 538 17.65 -4.97 14.14
N ASP A 539 18.26 -4.56 13.02
CA ASP A 539 19.72 -4.48 12.88
C ASP A 539 20.29 -3.37 13.75
N LEU A 540 19.63 -2.19 13.77
CA LEU A 540 20.01 -1.09 14.65
C LEU A 540 19.93 -1.51 16.13
N GLU A 541 18.85 -2.21 16.54
CA GLU A 541 18.69 -2.71 17.91
C GLU A 541 19.79 -3.70 18.32
N LYS A 542 20.22 -4.60 17.42
CA LYS A 542 21.35 -5.51 17.69
C LYS A 542 22.63 -4.74 18.06
N GLN A 543 22.87 -3.61 17.41
CA GLN A 543 24.10 -2.81 17.55
C GLN A 543 24.07 -1.94 18.81
N VAL A 544 22.97 -1.25 19.09
CA VAL A 544 22.87 -0.37 20.28
C VAL A 544 22.55 -1.15 21.56
N GLY A 545 21.59 -2.09 21.51
CA GLY A 545 21.04 -2.77 22.68
C GLY A 545 20.40 -1.83 23.71
N GLY A 546 20.02 -2.35 24.89
CA GLY A 546 19.53 -1.54 26.01
C GLY A 546 18.67 -2.35 27.00
N PRO A 547 18.16 -1.70 28.06
CA PRO A 547 17.25 -2.30 29.04
C PRO A 547 15.82 -2.45 28.50
N GLY A 548 14.96 -3.10 29.28
CA GLY A 548 13.56 -3.37 28.95
C GLY A 548 13.31 -4.41 27.84
N PRO A 549 12.06 -4.54 27.35
CA PRO A 549 11.70 -5.49 26.30
C PRO A 549 12.25 -5.12 24.90
N LYS A 550 12.91 -6.07 24.22
CA LYS A 550 13.46 -5.87 22.86
C LYS A 550 12.44 -5.31 21.84
N ALA A 551 11.20 -5.80 21.87
CA ALA A 551 10.14 -5.31 20.99
C ALA A 551 9.79 -3.82 21.22
N ARG A 552 9.88 -3.33 22.47
CA ARG A 552 9.69 -1.90 22.78
C ARG A 552 10.85 -1.06 22.26
N ARG A 553 12.11 -1.52 22.38
CA ARG A 553 13.28 -0.85 21.78
C ARG A 553 13.18 -0.76 20.26
N ILE A 554 12.83 -1.85 19.57
CA ILE A 554 12.60 -1.85 18.11
C ILE A 554 11.52 -0.82 17.73
N ALA A 555 10.39 -0.82 18.45
CA ALA A 555 9.29 0.12 18.20
C ALA A 555 9.69 1.57 18.46
N HIS A 556 10.50 1.84 19.49
CA HIS A 556 11.04 3.17 19.76
C HIS A 556 12.03 3.61 18.67
N ILE A 557 13.04 2.78 18.35
CA ILE A 557 14.02 3.02 17.28
C ILE A 557 13.31 3.35 15.97
N LYS A 558 12.24 2.62 15.60
CA LYS A 558 11.45 2.89 14.39
C LYS A 558 10.86 4.31 14.36
N ARG A 559 10.52 4.91 15.50
CA ARG A 559 9.94 6.28 15.58
C ARG A 559 11.00 7.38 15.54
N VAL A 560 12.08 7.23 16.29
CA VAL A 560 13.13 8.26 16.42
C VAL A 560 14.20 8.21 15.32
N ARG A 561 14.33 7.08 14.61
CA ARG A 561 15.33 6.88 13.56
C ARG A 561 15.38 8.01 12.56
N ASP A 562 14.24 8.42 12.01
CA ASP A 562 14.21 9.42 10.96
C ASP A 562 14.60 10.82 11.49
N ARG A 563 14.28 11.14 12.76
CA ARG A 563 14.71 12.36 13.48
C ARG A 563 16.23 12.38 13.66
N ILE A 564 16.79 11.31 14.21
CA ILE A 564 18.24 11.17 14.44
C ILE A 564 19.01 11.13 13.10
N ILE A 565 18.45 10.55 12.04
CA ILE A 565 19.05 10.61 10.69
C ILE A 565 19.12 12.05 10.17
N THR A 566 18.11 12.90 10.40
CA THR A 566 18.19 14.33 10.02
C THR A 566 19.22 15.11 10.83
N GLU A 567 19.48 14.73 12.09
CA GLU A 567 20.54 15.32 12.92
C GLU A 567 21.96 14.89 12.54
N VAL A 568 22.14 13.64 12.12
CA VAL A 568 23.46 13.10 11.77
C VAL A 568 23.87 13.47 10.34
N PHE A 569 22.92 13.68 9.44
CA PHE A 569 23.18 14.00 8.02
C PHE A 569 22.52 15.30 7.56
N PRO A 570 22.71 16.46 8.23
CA PRO A 570 21.99 17.70 7.91
C PRO A 570 22.18 18.14 6.45
N ALA A 571 23.39 17.95 5.88
CA ALA A 571 23.67 18.26 4.46
C ALA A 571 22.83 17.44 3.45
N VAL A 572 22.30 16.27 3.84
CA VAL A 572 21.41 15.44 2.99
C VAL A 572 19.97 16.01 2.97
N PHE A 573 19.63 16.86 3.93
CA PHE A 573 18.30 17.45 4.12
C PHE A 573 18.31 18.99 4.08
N ALA A 574 19.41 19.59 3.59
CA ALA A 574 19.58 21.02 3.42
C ALA A 574 19.19 21.50 2.00
N ALA A 575 19.07 22.82 1.84
CA ALA A 575 19.01 23.46 0.54
C ALA A 575 20.28 23.14 -0.31
N PRO A 576 20.17 23.05 -1.65
CA PRO A 576 18.99 23.32 -2.48
C PRO A 576 18.00 22.15 -2.57
N ASN A 577 18.27 21.00 -1.93
CA ASN A 577 17.47 19.79 -2.10
C ASN A 577 16.12 19.82 -1.37
N ILE A 578 15.96 20.69 -0.36
CA ILE A 578 14.76 20.83 0.46
C ILE A 578 14.45 22.32 0.64
N ASP A 579 13.23 22.72 0.28
CA ASP A 579 12.71 24.09 0.41
C ASP A 579 11.64 24.21 1.52
N ILE A 580 10.83 23.16 1.74
CA ILE A 580 9.88 23.09 2.86
C ILE A 580 10.58 22.47 4.07
N GLY A 581 10.84 23.29 5.09
CA GLY A 581 11.72 22.98 6.22
C GLY A 581 11.11 22.13 7.35
N PRO A 582 11.83 21.96 8.48
CA PRO A 582 11.39 21.22 9.66
C PRO A 582 10.30 21.92 10.50
N SER A 583 9.76 23.05 10.03
CA SER A 583 8.77 23.84 10.75
C SER A 583 7.37 23.22 10.70
N GLU A 584 6.47 23.77 11.50
CA GLU A 584 5.03 23.62 11.30
C GLU A 584 4.64 24.40 10.04
N VAL A 585 3.97 23.75 9.09
CA VAL A 585 3.58 24.35 7.80
C VAL A 585 2.17 24.93 7.85
N TYR A 586 1.98 26.06 7.19
CA TYR A 586 0.65 26.65 6.99
C TYR A 586 -0.18 25.83 6.00
N GLN A 587 -1.50 26.06 5.94
CA GLN A 587 -2.40 25.25 5.11
C GLN A 587 -2.03 25.29 3.61
N GLU A 588 -1.50 26.42 3.14
CA GLU A 588 -0.98 26.63 1.80
C GLU A 588 0.22 25.72 1.50
N GLU A 589 1.23 25.70 2.38
CA GLU A 589 2.38 24.78 2.29
C GLU A 589 1.96 23.32 2.43
N ALA A 590 1.02 23.00 3.33
CA ALA A 590 0.49 21.65 3.50
C ALA A 590 -0.18 21.11 2.22
N ARG A 591 -0.86 21.97 1.45
CA ARG A 591 -1.38 21.60 0.11
C ARG A 591 -0.26 21.34 -0.89
N VAL A 592 0.85 22.08 -0.86
CA VAL A 592 2.03 21.83 -1.69
C VAL A 592 2.65 20.47 -1.36
N VAL A 593 2.83 20.15 -0.07
CA VAL A 593 3.32 18.83 0.38
C VAL A 593 2.42 17.70 -0.15
N VAL A 594 1.10 17.82 -0.01
CA VAL A 594 0.13 16.85 -0.57
C VAL A 594 0.29 16.72 -2.09
N ALA A 595 0.32 17.83 -2.83
CA ALA A 595 0.38 17.82 -4.28
C ALA A 595 1.68 17.18 -4.81
N ARG A 596 2.84 17.58 -4.27
CA ARG A 596 4.13 17.01 -4.67
C ARG A 596 4.23 15.51 -4.36
N ILE A 597 3.66 15.04 -3.24
CA ILE A 597 3.59 13.61 -2.92
C ILE A 597 2.72 12.86 -3.95
N ILE A 598 1.56 13.41 -4.33
CA ILE A 598 0.68 12.79 -5.34
C ILE A 598 1.37 12.71 -6.71
N ASP A 599 1.99 13.80 -7.18
CA ASP A 599 2.72 13.81 -8.45
C ASP A 599 3.94 12.86 -8.42
N PHE A 600 4.64 12.76 -7.28
CA PHE A 600 5.72 11.78 -7.06
C PHE A 600 5.23 10.33 -7.13
N PHE A 601 4.04 10.03 -6.59
CA PHE A 601 3.44 8.72 -6.72
C PHE A 601 3.03 8.38 -8.16
N GLY A 602 2.66 9.38 -8.96
CA GLY A 602 2.58 9.26 -10.42
C GLY A 602 1.56 8.23 -10.89
N PHE A 603 0.36 8.24 -10.32
CA PHE A 603 -0.72 7.25 -10.50
C PHE A 603 -1.00 6.84 -11.95
N ASN A 604 -0.88 7.78 -12.90
CA ASN A 604 -1.01 7.54 -14.35
C ASN A 604 0.03 6.53 -14.92
N LYS A 605 0.97 6.04 -14.11
CA LYS A 605 2.03 5.08 -14.47
C LYS A 605 2.16 4.02 -13.37
N LEU A 606 1.34 2.96 -13.42
CA LEU A 606 1.26 1.92 -12.38
C LEU A 606 2.63 1.33 -11.93
N LEU A 607 3.59 1.19 -12.85
CA LEU A 607 4.96 0.73 -12.51
C LEU A 607 5.75 1.74 -11.68
N LEU A 608 5.59 3.04 -11.95
CA LEU A 608 6.20 4.12 -11.16
C LEU A 608 5.60 4.15 -9.76
N PHE A 609 4.28 4.05 -9.67
CA PHE A 609 3.55 3.98 -8.41
C PHE A 609 4.00 2.77 -7.55
N ARG A 610 3.99 1.55 -8.12
CA ARG A 610 4.44 0.33 -7.44
C ARG A 610 5.91 0.35 -7.02
N ARG A 611 6.76 1.09 -7.72
CA ARG A 611 8.15 1.32 -7.32
C ARG A 611 8.26 2.31 -6.16
N ASN A 612 7.48 3.37 -6.18
CA ASN A 612 7.59 4.47 -5.23
C ASN A 612 6.89 4.17 -3.89
N ILE A 613 5.85 3.33 -3.87
CA ILE A 613 5.12 2.90 -2.64
C ILE A 613 5.93 1.98 -1.71
N SER A 614 7.07 1.44 -2.15
CA SER A 614 7.98 0.66 -1.30
C SER A 614 9.10 1.50 -0.67
N LEU A 615 9.14 2.82 -0.93
CA LEU A 615 10.15 3.72 -0.37
C LEU A 615 9.79 4.14 1.08
N PRO A 616 10.77 4.25 2.00
CA PRO A 616 10.56 4.86 3.31
C PRO A 616 10.12 6.33 3.22
N THR A 617 9.25 6.78 4.12
CA THR A 617 8.71 8.15 4.16
C THR A 617 9.79 9.24 4.09
N ILE A 618 10.89 9.07 4.82
CA ILE A 618 12.08 9.95 4.78
C ILE A 618 12.67 10.12 3.37
N GLU A 619 12.68 9.08 2.54
CA GLU A 619 13.19 9.11 1.17
C GLU A 619 12.14 9.60 0.16
N ILE A 620 10.84 9.47 0.47
CA ILE A 620 9.75 10.12 -0.29
C ILE A 620 9.83 11.63 -0.09
N LEU A 621 9.79 12.10 1.17
CA LEU A 621 9.81 13.53 1.53
C LEU A 621 11.07 14.24 0.99
N ARG A 622 12.26 13.66 1.18
CA ARG A 622 13.53 14.17 0.65
C ARG A 622 13.54 14.30 -0.88
N ARG A 623 12.79 13.46 -1.62
CA ARG A 623 12.68 13.52 -3.09
C ARG A 623 11.63 14.52 -3.58
N VAL A 624 10.78 15.05 -2.71
CA VAL A 624 9.78 16.09 -3.04
C VAL A 624 10.12 17.46 -2.43
N GLY A 625 11.35 17.66 -1.98
CA GLY A 625 11.80 18.94 -1.41
C GLY A 625 11.26 19.25 -0.02
N VAL A 626 10.77 18.24 0.72
CA VAL A 626 10.13 18.41 2.03
C VAL A 626 10.98 17.77 3.12
N HIS A 627 11.21 18.49 4.22
CA HIS A 627 11.98 17.98 5.34
C HIS A 627 11.25 16.82 6.04
N PRO A 628 11.93 15.72 6.42
CA PRO A 628 11.29 14.56 7.07
C PRO A 628 10.60 14.87 8.41
N MET A 629 10.94 15.99 9.05
CA MET A 629 10.36 16.46 10.31
C MET A 629 9.28 17.54 10.16
N VAL A 630 8.79 17.80 8.94
CA VAL A 630 7.66 18.72 8.71
C VAL A 630 6.45 18.36 9.61
N SER A 631 5.79 19.36 10.19
CA SER A 631 4.58 19.19 11.01
C SER A 631 3.45 20.09 10.53
N GLY A 632 2.20 19.87 10.96
CA GLY A 632 1.01 20.53 10.39
C GLY A 632 0.42 19.84 9.14
N VAL A 633 1.03 18.74 8.67
CA VAL A 633 0.48 17.87 7.62
C VAL A 633 0.71 16.39 7.97
N ASP A 634 -0.36 15.59 8.03
CA ASP A 634 -0.25 14.16 8.33
C ASP A 634 0.14 13.36 7.07
N VAL A 635 1.45 13.30 6.83
CA VAL A 635 2.07 12.51 5.77
C VAL A 635 1.84 11.01 5.99
N GLU A 636 1.74 10.54 7.23
CA GLU A 636 1.58 9.12 7.56
C GLU A 636 0.14 8.66 7.24
N PHE A 637 -0.87 9.50 7.52
CA PHE A 637 -2.23 9.32 7.03
C PHE A 637 -2.33 9.40 5.50
N LEU A 638 -1.71 10.41 4.86
CA LEU A 638 -1.74 10.55 3.40
C LEU A 638 -1.18 9.29 2.71
N ILE A 639 0.04 8.87 3.06
CA ILE A 639 0.67 7.69 2.45
C ILE A 639 -0.11 6.43 2.81
N GLY A 640 -0.54 6.28 4.07
CA GLY A 640 -1.38 5.16 4.51
C GLY A 640 -2.70 5.04 3.74
N LYS A 641 -3.35 6.17 3.43
CA LYS A 641 -4.60 6.24 2.66
C LYS A 641 -4.39 5.86 1.20
N LEU A 642 -3.28 6.27 0.59
CA LEU A 642 -2.92 5.86 -0.77
C LEU A 642 -2.55 4.37 -0.85
N VAL A 643 -1.88 3.83 0.18
CA VAL A 643 -1.62 2.39 0.34
C VAL A 643 -2.92 1.60 0.53
N TYR A 644 -3.85 2.12 1.33
CA TYR A 644 -5.19 1.55 1.51
C TYR A 644 -5.96 1.52 0.17
N MET A 645 -6.05 2.65 -0.54
CA MET A 645 -6.72 2.72 -1.85
C MET A 645 -6.13 1.69 -2.82
N HIS A 646 -4.80 1.57 -2.92
CA HIS A 646 -4.18 0.55 -3.78
C HIS A 646 -4.42 -0.90 -3.35
N ARG A 647 -4.63 -1.16 -2.05
CA ARG A 647 -4.93 -2.50 -1.53
C ARG A 647 -6.33 -2.99 -1.96
N PHE A 648 -7.28 -2.07 -2.13
CA PHE A 648 -8.68 -2.39 -2.45
C PHE A 648 -9.01 -2.20 -3.94
N GLU A 649 -8.57 -1.09 -4.54
CA GLU A 649 -8.79 -0.82 -5.97
C GLU A 649 -7.84 -1.66 -6.84
N ARG A 650 -8.39 -2.72 -7.45
CA ARG A 650 -7.65 -3.61 -8.35
C ARG A 650 -7.33 -2.99 -9.71
N ASP A 651 -8.19 -2.09 -10.15
CA ASP A 651 -8.11 -1.42 -11.44
C ASP A 651 -7.36 -0.09 -11.33
N PRO A 652 -6.36 0.20 -12.19
CA PRO A 652 -5.63 1.46 -12.17
C PRO A 652 -6.51 2.69 -12.38
N ASP A 653 -7.56 2.61 -13.19
CA ASP A 653 -8.42 3.77 -13.49
C ASP A 653 -9.43 4.03 -12.37
N ALA A 654 -9.94 2.99 -11.70
CA ALA A 654 -10.67 3.10 -10.44
C ALA A 654 -9.80 3.70 -9.33
N LEU A 655 -8.55 3.24 -9.16
CA LEU A 655 -7.59 3.82 -8.21
C LEU A 655 -7.32 5.30 -8.50
N LEU A 656 -7.07 5.65 -9.76
CA LEU A 656 -6.88 7.03 -10.21
C LEU A 656 -8.15 7.87 -9.95
N SER A 657 -9.34 7.29 -10.13
CA SER A 657 -10.62 7.94 -9.87
C SER A 657 -10.86 8.20 -8.37
N ALA A 658 -10.56 7.23 -7.50
CA ALA A 658 -10.65 7.38 -6.04
C ALA A 658 -9.69 8.45 -5.50
N VAL A 659 -8.44 8.46 -5.99
CA VAL A 659 -7.46 9.51 -5.68
C VAL A 659 -7.91 10.87 -6.23
N GLN A 660 -8.53 10.90 -7.42
CA GLN A 660 -9.15 12.12 -7.93
C GLN A 660 -10.34 12.60 -7.09
N GLU A 661 -11.22 11.74 -6.58
CA GLU A 661 -12.34 12.14 -5.73
C GLU A 661 -11.84 12.74 -4.41
N MET A 662 -10.91 12.06 -3.73
CA MET A 662 -10.24 12.54 -2.52
C MET A 662 -9.67 13.96 -2.70
N LEU A 663 -8.99 14.21 -3.82
CA LEU A 663 -8.39 15.51 -4.11
C LEU A 663 -9.40 16.56 -4.58
N ASN A 664 -10.59 16.20 -5.07
CA ASN A 664 -11.62 17.17 -5.45
C ASN A 664 -12.14 17.96 -4.23
N ARG A 665 -12.05 17.39 -3.02
CA ARG A 665 -12.47 18.04 -1.76
C ARG A 665 -11.50 19.15 -1.31
N HIS A 666 -10.30 19.21 -1.87
CA HIS A 666 -9.23 20.14 -1.45
C HIS A 666 -8.59 20.94 -2.60
N PHE A 667 -8.78 20.54 -3.86
CA PHE A 667 -8.18 21.18 -5.04
C PHE A 667 -9.21 21.38 -6.17
N THR A 668 -9.54 22.64 -6.44
CA THR A 668 -10.51 23.05 -7.48
C THR A 668 -9.96 22.81 -8.90
N ARG A 669 -10.84 22.46 -9.86
CA ARG A 669 -10.49 22.26 -11.29
C ARG A 669 -10.74 23.49 -12.17
N SER A 670 -11.63 24.38 -11.77
CA SER A 670 -12.04 25.57 -12.53
C SER A 670 -12.24 26.76 -11.60
N VAL A 671 -11.77 27.94 -12.00
CA VAL A 671 -11.78 29.16 -11.20
C VAL A 671 -12.26 30.36 -12.04
N SER A 672 -12.86 31.39 -11.43
CA SER A 672 -13.06 32.68 -12.10
C SER A 672 -11.76 33.49 -12.07
N LEU A 673 -11.64 34.51 -12.92
CA LEU A 673 -10.49 35.42 -12.86
C LEU A 673 -10.41 36.14 -11.50
N SER A 674 -11.56 36.59 -10.96
CA SER A 674 -11.65 37.29 -9.66
C SER A 674 -11.30 36.43 -8.44
N ASP A 675 -11.66 35.14 -8.44
CA ASP A 675 -11.26 34.20 -7.37
C ASP A 675 -9.76 33.88 -7.48
N LEU A 676 -9.23 33.76 -8.71
CA LEU A 676 -7.79 33.60 -8.93
C LEU A 676 -7.00 34.82 -8.45
N GLU A 677 -7.42 36.04 -8.78
CA GLU A 677 -6.81 37.29 -8.32
C GLU A 677 -6.80 37.38 -6.78
N SER A 678 -7.94 37.08 -6.15
CA SER A 678 -8.05 37.04 -4.69
C SER A 678 -7.09 36.03 -4.05
N ARG A 679 -6.96 34.83 -4.62
CA ARG A 679 -6.03 33.79 -4.14
C ARG A 679 -4.56 34.16 -4.35
N VAL A 680 -4.21 34.75 -5.50
CA VAL A 680 -2.83 35.23 -5.78
C VAL A 680 -2.46 36.31 -4.76
N LYS A 681 -3.33 37.30 -4.55
CA LYS A 681 -3.14 38.38 -3.57
C LYS A 681 -2.95 37.84 -2.15
N GLN A 682 -3.81 36.92 -1.70
CA GLN A 682 -3.68 36.29 -0.38
C GLN A 682 -2.38 35.49 -0.24
N LEU A 683 -1.94 34.78 -1.28
CA LEU A 683 -0.70 34.01 -1.25
C LEU A 683 0.55 34.91 -1.21
N VAL A 684 0.58 35.98 -2.00
CA VAL A 684 1.64 37.00 -1.97
C VAL A 684 1.72 37.68 -0.60
N GLN A 685 0.58 38.03 -0.01
CA GLN A 685 0.54 38.66 1.33
C GLN A 685 0.98 37.74 2.47
N LYS A 686 0.80 36.41 2.34
CA LYS A 686 1.14 35.42 3.38
C LYS A 686 2.56 34.87 3.26
N ALA A 687 3.08 34.71 2.04
CA ALA A 687 4.29 33.92 1.79
C ALA A 687 5.08 34.41 0.56
N PRO A 688 5.48 35.70 0.49
CA PRO A 688 6.13 36.26 -0.71
C PRO A 688 7.45 35.55 -1.06
N LEU A 689 8.26 35.16 -0.07
CA LEU A 689 9.47 34.35 -0.27
C LEU A 689 9.20 32.95 -0.87
N ARG A 690 8.01 32.40 -0.67
CA ARG A 690 7.57 31.16 -1.33
C ARG A 690 7.16 31.44 -2.76
N VAL A 691 6.39 32.51 -3.01
CA VAL A 691 5.93 32.89 -4.34
C VAL A 691 7.09 33.11 -5.32
N VAL A 692 8.18 33.74 -4.86
CA VAL A 692 9.42 33.94 -5.64
C VAL A 692 10.16 32.62 -5.97
N LYS A 693 10.11 31.63 -5.06
CA LYS A 693 10.94 30.40 -5.16
C LYS A 693 10.21 29.19 -5.77
N TRP A 694 8.88 29.20 -5.81
CA TRP A 694 8.08 28.06 -6.24
C TRP A 694 7.69 28.08 -7.72
N GLY A 695 7.65 26.89 -8.33
CA GLY A 695 7.18 26.73 -9.70
C GLY A 695 5.64 26.79 -9.81
N PRO A 696 5.08 27.01 -11.03
CA PRO A 696 3.63 27.13 -11.25
C PRO A 696 2.79 25.97 -10.70
N ALA A 697 3.35 24.76 -10.62
CA ALA A 697 2.68 23.60 -10.06
C ALA A 697 2.42 23.73 -8.54
N ASP A 698 3.41 24.21 -7.78
CA ASP A 698 3.32 24.43 -6.33
C ASP A 698 2.47 25.66 -6.02
N LEU A 699 2.62 26.74 -6.79
CA LEU A 699 1.80 27.96 -6.67
C LEU A 699 0.30 27.66 -6.83
N LEU A 700 -0.07 26.82 -7.81
CA LEU A 700 -1.44 26.32 -7.95
C LEU A 700 -1.88 25.49 -6.73
N ALA A 701 -1.03 24.57 -6.26
CA ALA A 701 -1.36 23.73 -5.11
C ALA A 701 -1.61 24.56 -3.83
N ALA A 702 -0.76 25.56 -3.55
CA ALA A 702 -0.91 26.47 -2.43
C ALA A 702 -2.27 27.20 -2.46
N MET A 703 -2.66 27.72 -3.62
CA MET A 703 -3.98 28.35 -3.86
C MET A 703 -5.17 27.36 -3.83
N GLY A 704 -4.96 26.06 -3.60
CA GLY A 704 -6.02 25.05 -3.63
C GLY A 704 -6.54 24.77 -5.04
N LEU A 705 -5.68 24.86 -6.05
CA LEU A 705 -5.97 24.58 -7.46
C LEU A 705 -5.16 23.37 -7.95
N ARG A 706 -5.73 22.56 -8.84
CA ARG A 706 -4.99 21.45 -9.44
C ARG A 706 -3.97 21.92 -10.47
N HIS A 707 -2.94 21.11 -10.72
CA HIS A 707 -2.01 21.29 -11.84
C HIS A 707 -2.69 21.35 -13.24
N GLY A 708 -3.89 20.78 -13.38
CA GLY A 708 -4.72 20.88 -14.60
C GLY A 708 -5.82 21.94 -14.55
N ALA A 709 -5.78 22.87 -13.58
CA ALA A 709 -6.83 23.86 -13.38
C ALA A 709 -6.94 24.86 -14.53
N ARG A 710 -8.17 25.33 -14.77
CA ARG A 710 -8.49 26.29 -15.83
C ARG A 710 -9.21 27.53 -15.31
N ALA A 711 -8.93 28.69 -15.88
CA ALA A 711 -9.70 29.91 -15.64
C ALA A 711 -10.60 30.25 -16.83
N LYS A 712 -11.77 30.84 -16.54
CA LYS A 712 -12.57 31.57 -17.54
C LYS A 712 -12.13 33.03 -17.56
N THR A 713 -11.69 33.53 -18.72
CA THR A 713 -11.39 34.97 -18.91
C THR A 713 -12.60 35.70 -19.51
N PRO A 714 -12.71 37.02 -19.33
CA PRO A 714 -13.80 37.81 -19.94
C PRO A 714 -13.83 37.71 -21.47
N VAL A 715 -12.65 37.62 -22.10
CA VAL A 715 -12.42 37.60 -23.55
C VAL A 715 -12.65 36.22 -24.17
N ALA A 716 -12.34 35.12 -23.46
CA ALA A 716 -12.45 33.75 -23.99
C ALA A 716 -13.43 32.89 -23.16
N ARG A 717 -14.68 33.38 -23.02
CA ARG A 717 -15.73 32.75 -22.20
C ARG A 717 -15.95 31.26 -22.51
N ASP A 718 -15.86 30.89 -23.78
CA ASP A 718 -16.15 29.54 -24.29
C ASP A 718 -14.94 28.59 -24.28
N ARG A 719 -13.72 29.09 -24.08
CA ARG A 719 -12.49 28.28 -24.05
C ARG A 719 -11.64 28.57 -22.81
N PRO A 720 -11.95 27.93 -21.66
CA PRO A 720 -11.20 28.10 -20.42
C PRO A 720 -9.72 27.72 -20.59
N GLN A 721 -8.83 28.66 -20.29
CA GLN A 721 -7.37 28.50 -20.46
C GLN A 721 -6.74 27.77 -19.27
N ARG A 722 -5.69 26.98 -19.51
CA ARG A 722 -4.92 26.30 -18.44
C ARG A 722 -4.05 27.30 -17.68
N LEU A 723 -3.97 27.15 -16.36
CA LEU A 723 -3.18 28.06 -15.52
C LEU A 723 -1.72 27.65 -15.30
N ARG A 724 -1.39 26.35 -15.38
CA ARG A 724 0.00 25.86 -15.20
C ARG A 724 0.93 26.28 -16.33
N ASP A 725 0.40 26.26 -17.55
CA ASP A 725 1.15 26.35 -18.80
C ASP A 725 0.87 27.68 -19.55
N GLY A 726 0.21 28.66 -18.90
CA GLY A 726 -0.33 29.86 -19.54
C GLY A 726 0.00 31.16 -18.81
N HIS A 727 0.03 32.28 -19.55
CA HIS A 727 0.57 33.56 -19.08
C HIS A 727 -0.24 34.28 -17.98
N ILE A 728 -1.51 33.90 -17.75
CA ILE A 728 -2.40 34.55 -16.77
C ILE A 728 -1.80 34.51 -15.36
N LEU A 729 -1.35 33.34 -14.90
CA LEU A 729 -0.85 33.18 -13.53
C LEU A 729 0.48 33.94 -13.29
N PRO A 730 1.51 33.83 -14.17
CA PRO A 730 2.70 34.68 -14.11
C PRO A 730 2.38 36.18 -14.07
N MET A 731 1.47 36.66 -14.94
CA MET A 731 1.10 38.08 -15.01
C MET A 731 0.45 38.58 -13.71
N LEU A 732 -0.50 37.83 -13.15
CA LEU A 732 -1.16 38.19 -11.88
C LEU A 732 -0.17 38.17 -10.70
N ILE A 733 0.78 37.22 -10.68
CA ILE A 733 1.82 37.17 -9.66
C ILE A 733 2.76 38.38 -9.78
N ALA A 734 3.22 38.73 -10.98
CA ALA A 734 4.07 39.91 -11.18
C ALA A 734 3.36 41.21 -10.75
N LYS A 735 2.06 41.34 -11.07
CA LYS A 735 1.20 42.46 -10.64
C LYS A 735 1.13 42.57 -9.11
N GLU A 736 0.79 41.48 -8.40
CA GLU A 736 0.66 41.54 -6.95
C GLU A 736 2.01 41.60 -6.21
N LEU A 737 3.09 41.02 -6.74
CA LEU A 737 4.45 41.21 -6.20
C LEU A 737 4.92 42.67 -6.33
N LYS A 738 4.66 43.33 -7.47
CA LYS A 738 4.90 44.77 -7.63
C LYS A 738 4.05 45.60 -6.64
N ASN A 739 2.81 45.19 -6.37
CA ASN A 739 1.93 45.83 -5.39
C ASN A 739 2.36 45.58 -3.93
N PHE A 740 3.17 44.55 -3.65
CA PHE A 740 3.69 44.21 -2.33
C PHE A 740 5.10 44.78 -2.05
N TYR A 741 5.90 45.01 -3.08
CA TYR A 741 7.25 45.57 -2.96
C TYR A 741 7.28 46.88 -2.15
N GLY A 742 8.23 46.98 -1.22
CA GLY A 742 8.33 48.09 -0.26
C GLY A 742 7.40 48.00 0.95
N LYS A 743 6.64 46.91 1.11
CA LYS A 743 5.77 46.64 2.28
C LYS A 743 6.20 45.40 3.08
N GLY A 744 7.05 44.55 2.51
CA GLY A 744 7.69 43.44 3.20
C GLY A 744 9.01 43.83 3.87
N THR A 745 9.65 42.85 4.49
CA THR A 745 11.03 42.94 5.02
C THR A 745 12.07 43.17 3.91
N ASP A 746 13.28 43.59 4.27
CA ASP A 746 14.35 43.83 3.30
C ASP A 746 14.76 42.55 2.52
N GLU A 747 14.73 41.39 3.17
CA GLU A 747 14.95 40.09 2.51
C GLU A 747 13.86 39.79 1.46
N GLU A 748 12.60 40.09 1.78
CA GLU A 748 11.47 39.93 0.86
C GLU A 748 11.56 40.92 -0.31
N ASN A 749 11.85 42.18 -0.03
CA ASN A 749 12.01 43.20 -1.07
C ASN A 749 13.18 42.87 -2.00
N ALA A 750 14.33 42.45 -1.47
CA ALA A 750 15.48 42.02 -2.27
C ALA A 750 15.15 40.81 -3.17
N ALA A 751 14.51 39.78 -2.61
CA ALA A 751 14.09 38.59 -3.37
C ALA A 751 13.05 38.92 -4.46
N ILE A 752 12.13 39.85 -4.19
CA ILE A 752 11.12 40.30 -5.17
C ILE A 752 11.77 41.11 -6.30
N ALA A 753 12.72 41.99 -5.99
CA ALA A 753 13.44 42.75 -7.01
C ALA A 753 14.25 41.84 -7.94
N ASP A 754 15.02 40.89 -7.39
CA ASP A 754 15.77 39.92 -8.17
C ASP A 754 14.85 39.06 -9.05
N PHE A 755 13.72 38.60 -8.51
CA PHE A 755 12.73 37.83 -9.27
C PHE A 755 12.11 38.61 -10.44
N LEU A 756 11.68 39.86 -10.21
CA LEU A 756 11.07 40.70 -11.25
C LEU A 756 12.10 41.11 -12.32
N LYS A 757 13.35 41.39 -11.93
CA LYS A 757 14.46 41.65 -12.85
C LYS A 757 14.81 40.41 -13.68
N THR A 758 14.95 39.24 -13.04
CA THR A 758 15.40 38.01 -13.69
C THR A 758 14.33 37.35 -14.57
N GLN A 759 13.07 37.29 -14.13
CA GLN A 759 11.99 36.62 -14.87
C GLN A 759 11.24 37.54 -15.84
N TYR A 760 11.11 38.85 -15.53
CA TYR A 760 10.30 39.80 -16.30
C TYR A 760 11.09 40.98 -16.87
N LYS A 761 12.41 41.05 -16.63
CA LYS A 761 13.28 42.17 -17.04
C LYS A 761 12.81 43.54 -16.51
N TYR A 762 12.16 43.54 -15.35
CA TYR A 762 11.57 44.73 -14.76
C TYR A 762 12.32 45.11 -13.48
N ASP A 763 13.08 46.20 -13.53
CA ASP A 763 13.71 46.78 -12.35
C ASP A 763 12.70 47.55 -11.50
N VAL A 764 12.77 47.35 -10.18
CA VAL A 764 11.91 48.04 -9.20
C VAL A 764 12.80 48.87 -8.27
N HIS A 765 12.47 50.14 -8.14
CA HIS A 765 13.13 51.04 -7.20
C HIS A 765 12.23 51.28 -5.99
N MET A 766 12.80 51.38 -4.79
CA MET A 766 12.02 51.83 -3.63
C MET A 766 11.49 53.25 -3.88
N PRO A 767 10.26 53.58 -3.46
CA PRO A 767 9.79 54.95 -3.45
C PRO A 767 10.73 55.80 -2.58
N GLN A 768 11.33 56.83 -3.18
CA GLN A 768 12.01 57.87 -2.41
C GLN A 768 10.99 58.49 -1.44
N PRO A 769 11.37 58.78 -0.17
CA PRO A 769 10.47 59.47 0.75
C PRO A 769 10.13 60.83 0.16
N ILE A 770 8.86 61.03 -0.18
CA ILE A 770 8.37 62.26 -0.79
C ILE A 770 8.62 63.41 0.20
N ARG A 771 9.52 64.33 -0.18
CA ARG A 771 9.57 65.65 0.44
C ARG A 771 8.38 66.44 -0.09
N ASP A 772 7.62 67.05 0.81
CA ASP A 772 6.54 67.96 0.42
C ASP A 772 7.08 69.12 -0.42
N THR A 773 6.79 69.09 -1.72
CA THR A 773 6.83 70.24 -2.62
C THR A 773 5.52 70.27 -3.38
N SER A 774 4.60 71.09 -2.90
CA SER A 774 3.25 71.23 -3.44
C SER A 774 3.24 72.06 -4.73
N GLU A 775 2.89 71.44 -5.86
CA GLU A 775 2.21 72.12 -6.97
C GLU A 775 1.44 71.08 -7.83
N PRO A 776 0.33 71.44 -8.51
CA PRO A 776 -0.61 70.47 -9.05
C PRO A 776 -0.61 70.38 -10.59
N ASP A 777 -0.34 69.17 -11.13
CA ASP A 777 -0.84 68.60 -12.40
C ASP A 777 -0.15 67.22 -12.61
N GLU A 778 -0.59 66.29 -13.47
CA GLU A 778 -1.71 66.28 -14.42
C GLU A 778 -2.36 64.87 -14.49
N LYS A 779 -3.66 64.80 -14.80
CA LYS A 779 -4.44 63.64 -15.31
C LYS A 779 -3.94 62.20 -15.01
N SER A 780 -4.55 61.54 -14.01
CA SER A 780 -4.49 60.08 -13.88
C SER A 780 -5.20 59.36 -15.04
N ARG A 781 -4.47 58.55 -15.83
CA ARG A 781 -5.07 57.52 -16.71
C ARG A 781 -5.67 56.38 -15.88
N SER A 782 -6.66 55.66 -16.43
CA SER A 782 -7.25 54.53 -15.72
C SER A 782 -6.37 53.28 -15.84
N SER A 783 -6.27 52.50 -14.77
CA SER A 783 -5.47 51.26 -14.73
C SER A 783 -5.94 50.18 -15.70
N ASP A 784 -7.15 50.31 -16.22
CA ASP A 784 -7.75 49.35 -17.14
C ASP A 784 -7.33 49.61 -18.60
N GLU A 785 -7.10 50.89 -18.97
CA GLU A 785 -6.66 51.29 -20.31
C GLU A 785 -5.24 50.79 -20.61
N GLU A 786 -4.32 50.92 -19.64
CA GLU A 786 -2.94 50.39 -19.78
C GLU A 786 -2.89 48.85 -19.87
N MET A 787 -3.84 48.15 -19.23
CA MET A 787 -3.96 46.69 -19.38
C MET A 787 -4.55 46.29 -20.74
N GLU A 788 -5.50 47.05 -21.29
CA GLU A 788 -5.98 46.81 -22.65
C GLU A 788 -4.90 47.11 -23.71
N GLU A 789 -4.15 48.20 -23.59
CA GLU A 789 -3.00 48.48 -24.48
C GLU A 789 -1.95 47.35 -24.41
N ALA A 790 -1.59 46.88 -23.20
CA ALA A 790 -0.65 45.77 -23.03
C ALA A 790 -1.18 44.45 -23.63
N MET A 791 -2.48 44.16 -23.47
CA MET A 791 -3.10 42.99 -24.10
C MET A 791 -3.10 43.09 -25.63
N GLN A 792 -3.41 44.27 -26.19
CA GLN A 792 -3.40 44.51 -27.65
C GLN A 792 -1.99 44.42 -28.24
N GLN A 793 -0.98 44.96 -27.55
CA GLN A 793 0.43 44.81 -27.95
C GLN A 793 0.86 43.33 -27.99
N SER A 794 0.41 42.51 -27.03
CA SER A 794 0.73 41.06 -27.02
C SER A 794 0.14 40.30 -28.22
N LEU A 795 -1.00 40.74 -28.78
CA LEU A 795 -1.64 40.11 -29.94
C LEU A 795 -0.88 40.38 -31.26
N ASN A 796 -0.38 41.61 -31.44
CA ASN A 796 0.31 42.02 -32.66
C ASN A 796 1.63 41.28 -32.92
N VAL A 797 2.31 40.79 -31.87
CA VAL A 797 3.56 40.02 -32.01
C VAL A 797 3.36 38.71 -32.78
N HIS A 798 2.19 38.07 -32.67
CA HIS A 798 1.93 36.79 -33.32
C HIS A 798 1.35 36.91 -34.74
N VAL A 799 0.67 38.01 -35.07
CA VAL A 799 0.09 38.25 -36.41
C VAL A 799 1.16 38.70 -37.41
N MET A 800 2.05 39.61 -37.00
CA MET A 800 3.09 40.20 -37.84
C MET A 800 4.08 39.19 -38.44
N HIS A 801 4.24 38.01 -37.82
CA HIS A 801 5.06 36.93 -38.36
C HIS A 801 4.32 36.06 -39.38
N SER A 802 3.02 35.81 -39.22
CA SER A 802 2.23 35.07 -40.21
C SER A 802 1.98 35.87 -41.49
N GLU A 803 1.73 37.17 -41.37
CA GLU A 803 1.46 38.02 -42.54
C GLU A 803 2.72 38.21 -43.39
N LYS A 804 3.88 38.44 -42.78
CA LYS A 804 5.17 38.48 -43.51
C LYS A 804 5.52 37.14 -44.14
N ALA A 805 5.24 36.02 -43.48
CA ALA A 805 5.45 34.69 -44.05
C ALA A 805 4.53 34.42 -45.25
N MET A 806 3.27 34.87 -45.22
CA MET A 806 2.36 34.73 -46.36
C MET A 806 2.69 35.70 -47.50
N GLN A 807 3.07 36.95 -47.22
CA GLN A 807 3.54 37.89 -48.24
C GLN A 807 4.78 37.36 -48.97
N GLN A 808 5.77 36.82 -48.25
CA GLN A 808 6.94 36.18 -48.85
C GLN A 808 6.59 34.92 -49.67
N LEU A 809 5.54 34.19 -49.30
CA LEU A 809 4.99 33.06 -50.09
C LEU A 809 4.18 33.50 -51.32
N GLU A 810 3.60 34.70 -51.33
CA GLU A 810 2.92 35.27 -52.49
C GLU A 810 3.90 35.95 -53.45
N GLU A 811 4.95 36.60 -52.97
CA GLU A 811 6.05 37.11 -53.80
C GLU A 811 6.81 35.96 -54.47
N ALA A 812 7.15 34.90 -53.71
CA ALA A 812 7.73 33.66 -54.24
C ALA A 812 6.77 32.86 -55.16
N ARG A 813 5.50 33.27 -55.29
CA ARG A 813 4.54 32.76 -56.29
C ARG A 813 4.37 33.68 -57.49
N ARG A 814 4.81 34.94 -57.43
CA ARG A 814 4.82 35.88 -58.55
C ARG A 814 6.08 35.77 -59.40
N GLU A 815 7.22 35.44 -58.80
CA GLU A 815 8.46 35.16 -59.54
C GLU A 815 8.43 33.75 -60.16
N GLY A 816 7.81 33.64 -61.34
CA GLY A 816 7.80 32.41 -62.12
C GLY A 816 9.21 32.00 -62.60
N PRO A 817 9.59 30.71 -62.54
CA PRO A 817 10.95 30.28 -62.86
C PRO A 817 11.24 30.32 -64.37
N PRO A 818 12.45 30.72 -64.80
CA PRO A 818 12.91 30.53 -66.18
C PRO A 818 13.08 29.04 -66.50
N ALA A 819 12.89 28.68 -67.77
CA ALA A 819 12.61 27.30 -68.16
C ALA A 819 13.85 26.42 -68.43
N THR A 820 13.72 25.14 -68.03
CA THR A 820 14.30 23.93 -68.67
C THR A 820 15.81 23.80 -68.92
N SER A 821 16.43 22.78 -68.32
CA SER A 821 16.74 21.50 -69.00
C SER A 821 17.58 20.56 -68.10
N GLY A 822 17.86 19.32 -68.54
CA GLY A 822 18.91 18.47 -67.93
C GLY A 822 18.44 17.24 -67.13
N ARG A 823 18.35 16.09 -67.81
CA ARG A 823 17.99 14.76 -67.30
C ARG A 823 18.99 14.13 -66.28
N GLN A 824 18.42 13.22 -65.47
CA GLN A 824 18.95 11.89 -65.05
C GLN A 824 19.95 11.72 -63.87
N ASN A 825 19.49 10.85 -62.94
CA ASN A 825 20.14 9.68 -62.34
C ASN A 825 21.61 9.75 -61.85
N GLY A 826 21.81 9.48 -60.55
CA GLY A 826 23.11 9.04 -60.01
C GLY A 826 23.05 8.72 -58.51
N THR A 827 23.29 7.45 -58.12
CA THR A 827 23.29 7.02 -56.72
C THR A 827 24.70 6.70 -56.18
N ARG A 828 24.84 6.83 -54.85
CA ARG A 828 25.87 6.26 -53.94
C ARG A 828 27.18 7.04 -53.64
N TRP A 829 27.19 7.61 -52.42
CA TRP A 829 28.00 7.16 -51.25
C TRP A 829 29.31 7.87 -50.83
N LYS A 830 29.57 7.70 -49.52
CA LYS A 830 30.73 8.06 -48.67
C LYS A 830 30.84 9.57 -48.34
N ARG A 831 30.79 10.02 -47.08
CA ARG A 831 31.34 9.58 -45.77
C ARG A 831 32.81 9.99 -45.56
N ILE A 832 33.00 11.14 -44.91
CA ILE A 832 34.17 11.44 -44.07
C ILE A 832 33.66 11.97 -42.72
N ARG A 833 34.30 11.53 -41.63
CA ARG A 833 34.25 12.12 -40.28
C ARG A 833 35.69 12.44 -39.91
N MET A 834 35.95 13.60 -39.32
CA MET A 834 36.98 13.76 -38.30
C MET A 834 36.55 14.81 -37.28
N ASN A 835 37.11 14.71 -36.07
CA ASN A 835 36.81 15.58 -34.93
C ASN A 835 37.84 16.72 -34.85
N GLY A 836 37.51 17.79 -34.15
CA GLY A 836 38.47 18.83 -33.76
C GLY A 836 37.85 19.78 -32.74
N SER A 837 38.14 19.59 -31.45
CA SER A 837 37.56 20.38 -30.36
C SER A 837 38.63 20.80 -29.34
N GLY A 838 38.88 22.11 -29.29
CA GLY A 838 39.54 22.84 -28.19
C GLY A 838 38.73 24.11 -27.96
N LYS A 839 38.34 24.45 -26.72
CA LYS A 839 39.15 24.96 -25.58
C LYS A 839 39.21 26.50 -25.59
N GLU A 840 38.57 27.12 -24.60
CA GLU A 840 39.15 28.19 -23.75
C GLU A 840 38.16 28.64 -22.67
N ALA A 841 38.63 28.72 -21.41
CA ALA A 841 38.10 29.48 -20.27
C ALA A 841 38.86 29.02 -19.00
N ASP A 842 39.55 29.94 -18.32
CA ASP A 842 40.25 29.73 -17.04
C ASP A 842 39.80 30.78 -16.00
N ASP A 843 39.99 30.46 -14.71
CA ASP A 843 40.18 31.38 -13.57
C ASP A 843 39.02 32.33 -13.10
N ASN A 844 38.88 32.72 -11.81
CA ASN A 844 39.70 32.43 -10.62
C ASN A 844 38.95 32.54 -9.25
N GLN A 845 39.53 31.90 -8.21
CA GLN A 845 39.77 32.30 -6.78
C GLN A 845 38.89 33.36 -6.03
N TRP A 846 38.76 33.41 -4.67
CA TRP A 846 38.90 32.45 -3.53
C TRP A 846 38.52 33.15 -2.18
N THR A 847 38.23 32.39 -1.11
CA THR A 847 38.32 32.75 0.36
C THR A 847 37.52 33.93 0.98
N ASP A 848 37.43 34.14 2.31
CA ASP A 848 37.12 33.29 3.50
C ASP A 848 36.99 34.18 4.79
N TRP A 849 36.35 33.72 5.90
CA TRP A 849 36.18 34.28 7.29
C TRP A 849 36.13 35.83 7.58
N GLY A 850 35.46 36.36 8.62
CA GLY A 850 34.56 35.81 9.67
C GLY A 850 34.64 36.59 11.01
N LYS A 851 33.50 36.68 11.77
CA LYS A 851 33.35 37.23 13.16
C LYS A 851 33.61 38.76 13.33
N GLU A 852 33.22 39.48 14.40
CA GLU A 852 32.91 39.14 15.81
C GLU A 852 32.04 40.23 16.53
N THR A 853 31.37 39.88 17.66
CA THR A 853 30.89 40.67 18.86
C THR A 853 30.61 42.20 18.86
N ALA A 854 29.81 42.83 19.76
CA ALA A 854 28.76 42.45 20.75
C ALA A 854 28.25 43.74 21.50
N ASN A 855 27.43 43.59 22.58
CA ASN A 855 27.12 44.57 23.67
C ASN A 855 26.12 45.72 23.34
N LYS A 856 24.98 45.89 24.07
CA LYS A 856 24.70 46.42 25.45
C LYS A 856 24.46 47.96 25.46
N GLU A 857 23.62 48.59 26.31
CA GLU A 857 22.69 48.11 27.36
C GLU A 857 21.52 49.11 27.62
N ALA A 858 20.60 48.73 28.52
CA ALA A 858 19.29 49.35 28.80
C ALA A 858 19.28 50.75 29.47
N ASN A 859 18.11 51.43 29.46
CA ASN A 859 17.44 51.76 30.73
C ASN A 859 15.90 52.01 30.68
N LYS A 860 15.32 52.13 31.88
CA LYS A 860 13.89 52.26 32.31
C LYS A 860 13.43 53.76 32.35
N PRO A 861 12.21 54.19 32.80
CA PRO A 861 11.20 53.48 33.62
C PRO A 861 9.66 53.76 33.46
N LEU A 862 8.84 52.84 34.05
CA LEU A 862 7.48 53.07 34.62
C LEU A 862 6.34 53.42 33.61
N VAL A 863 5.01 53.34 33.86
CA VAL A 863 4.07 52.73 34.86
C VAL A 863 2.64 52.79 34.20
N THR A 864 1.55 52.05 34.49
CA THR A 864 0.91 51.58 35.75
C THR A 864 0.00 50.34 35.52
N GLN A 865 -0.86 49.98 36.49
CA GLN A 865 -2.00 49.04 36.40
C GLN A 865 -3.27 49.79 35.89
N TRP A 866 -4.46 49.23 35.60
CA TRP A 866 -5.09 47.89 35.73
C TRP A 866 -5.76 47.51 34.35
N THR A 867 -6.79 46.67 34.11
CA THR A 867 -7.79 45.89 34.88
C THR A 867 -8.35 44.73 34.02
N ALA A 868 -9.04 43.74 34.61
CA ALA A 868 -9.82 42.70 33.89
C ALA A 868 -10.98 42.18 34.76
N TYR A 869 -11.97 41.45 34.19
CA TYR A 869 -12.87 40.55 34.94
C TYR A 869 -13.44 39.39 34.10
N ARG A 870 -13.81 38.30 34.78
CA ARG A 870 -14.40 37.06 34.22
C ARG A 870 -15.15 36.28 35.32
N ILE A 871 -16.41 35.94 35.07
CA ILE A 871 -17.33 35.08 35.87
C ILE A 871 -18.32 34.47 34.83
N ASP A 872 -18.92 33.29 34.93
CA ASP A 872 -19.16 32.32 36.02
C ASP A 872 -18.66 30.89 35.67
N GLY A 873 -18.67 29.87 36.54
CA GLY A 873 -18.91 29.90 37.99
C GLY A 873 -19.90 28.85 38.51
N GLU A 874 -19.48 27.58 38.66
CA GLU A 874 -20.17 26.64 39.57
C GLU A 874 -19.17 25.68 40.26
N LYS A 875 -19.48 25.28 41.50
CA LYS A 875 -18.70 24.34 42.32
C LYS A 875 -19.65 23.36 43.01
N LYS A 876 -19.22 22.11 43.18
CA LYS A 876 -19.68 21.26 44.28
C LYS A 876 -18.51 20.93 45.22
N ASN A 877 -18.70 21.21 46.50
CA ASN A 877 -17.79 20.81 47.56
C ASN A 877 -18.24 19.47 48.16
N VAL A 878 -17.30 18.57 48.40
CA VAL A 878 -17.26 17.71 49.60
C VAL A 878 -15.83 17.80 50.13
N ALA A 879 -15.63 17.72 51.45
CA ALA A 879 -14.37 18.09 52.09
C ALA A 879 -13.84 17.01 53.04
N GLN A 880 -12.54 17.12 53.36
CA GLN A 880 -11.80 16.35 54.37
C GLN A 880 -11.55 14.86 54.01
N SER A 881 -10.48 14.20 54.45
CA SER A 881 -9.40 14.62 55.38
C SER A 881 -8.02 14.08 54.95
N PHE A 882 -6.94 14.78 55.33
CA PHE A 882 -5.57 14.26 55.29
C PHE A 882 -5.30 13.33 56.48
N ARG A 883 -4.50 12.27 56.27
CA ARG A 883 -3.43 11.85 57.21
C ARG A 883 -2.48 10.82 56.59
N PHE A 884 -1.22 11.26 56.41
CA PHE A 884 -0.02 10.49 56.04
C PHE A 884 -0.11 9.71 54.73
#